data_AF-A0AAD6CUH9-F1
#
_entry.id   AF-A0AAD6CUH9-F1
#
_cell.length_a   1.000
_cell.length_b   1.000
_cell.length_c   1.000
_cell.angle_alpha   90.00
_cell.angle_beta   90.00
_cell.angle_gamma   90.00
#
_symmetry.space_group_name_H-M   'P 1'
#
loop_
_entity.id
_entity.type
_entity.pdbx_description
1 polymer ?
#
loop_
_entity_poly.entity_id
_entity_poly.type
_entity_poly.pdbx_seq_one_letter_code
_entity_poly.pdbx_strand_id
1 'polypeptide(L)'
;MQPGLSITYASVPEADRSPNLRLIHFNDVYHVESGSAEPIGGVARFQSLMNYYRDDVQFAGQPDILTFFSGDAFNPSLESSVTKGRHMVPFLNNLGIDVACVGNHDLDFGVVQLRHLASACHFPWLLANVLDPALGEAVPIANCGATCMLTSSNGIKIGVIGLGEREWLGTINSLPPNLIYKSAAQTAKELAPQLREQGAEIIVIVSHQREPNDNKLATNLPEGLVDIILGGHDHYYSHAVINGIHVLRSGTDFKQMSYIEAFRKFSGAPGWSFNITRRDVVRSIPEAPGTIVMVDRLTASLKAKVEKPIGFTVTPLDARFSTVRQHESNIGNFVCDLMRSYHSADCALMAGGTIRGDQIYPPGILRLKDVLNCFPFEDPVVLLRVSGQALIDALENGVSELPALEGRFCQVSGLTYGFDRSAPPMSRVTFARIGGQPIDPELKYTVATRGYMARGKDGFSSLLVQSENGDAEELVCEENGVLISTILRQYFLSLKVISKWTRWSASLNRHWGSVHTDLHREGWVKPPSSSASPVSAKAPGNPLTRPPLSGTGREAYYYGRFPQEVEQHTANSGGTNSDAMDSDSDEDPDVLPSPDTNYVTLRAFSSADEERRLRLARWVIGRWTRHAGVRSSLSESDSEAPAWTSGISPKVDGRIVEVP
;
A
#
# COMPACT_ATOMS: atom_id res chain seq x y z
N MET A 1 6.31 20.32 27.20
CA MET A 1 5.52 19.16 26.72
C MET A 1 6.44 18.22 25.99
N GLN A 2 6.25 16.91 26.10
CA GLN A 2 7.03 15.94 25.32
C GLN A 2 6.54 15.94 23.86
N PRO A 3 7.41 15.74 22.86
CA PRO A 3 7.00 15.73 21.45
C PRO A 3 5.93 14.67 21.17
N GLY A 4 4.92 15.06 20.38
CA GLY A 4 3.80 14.19 19.99
C GLY A 4 2.84 13.79 21.11
N LEU A 5 2.97 14.33 22.33
CA LEU A 5 2.08 13.98 23.44
C LEU A 5 0.78 14.81 23.41
N SER A 6 -0.36 14.13 23.53
CA SER A 6 -1.66 14.76 23.79
C SER A 6 -2.53 13.91 24.73
N ILE A 7 -3.24 14.55 25.66
CA ILE A 7 -4.19 13.88 26.54
C ILE A 7 -5.47 13.60 25.75
N THR A 8 -5.86 12.33 25.64
CA THR A 8 -7.12 11.92 24.99
C THR A 8 -8.26 11.93 25.99
N TYR A 9 -8.02 11.41 27.19
CA TYR A 9 -9.01 11.29 28.25
C TYR A 9 -8.32 11.31 29.60
N ALA A 10 -8.91 11.97 30.58
CA ALA A 10 -8.47 11.94 31.96
C ALA A 10 -9.69 11.87 32.89
N SER A 11 -9.74 10.84 33.73
CA SER A 11 -10.80 10.66 34.75
C SER A 11 -10.28 10.87 36.18
N VAL A 12 -8.96 10.86 36.37
CA VAL A 12 -8.31 11.08 37.66
C VAL A 12 -7.32 12.25 37.51
N PRO A 13 -7.36 13.30 38.36
CA PRO A 13 -6.36 14.36 38.34
C PRO A 13 -4.94 13.80 38.56
N GLU A 14 -3.94 14.35 37.87
CA GLU A 14 -2.52 13.91 37.97
C GLU A 14 -1.93 13.99 39.39
N ALA A 15 -2.59 14.72 40.30
CA ALA A 15 -2.16 14.86 41.68
C ALA A 15 -2.45 13.59 42.52
N ASP A 16 -1.36 12.94 42.92
CA ASP A 16 -1.18 12.21 44.19
C ASP A 16 -1.46 10.68 44.23
N ARG A 17 -1.60 9.99 43.09
CA ARG A 17 -1.65 8.50 43.05
C ARG A 17 -0.94 7.87 41.85
N SER A 18 -0.04 6.92 42.12
CA SER A 18 0.54 6.04 41.09
C SER A 18 -0.55 5.12 40.49
N PRO A 19 -0.48 4.79 39.19
CA PRO A 19 -1.44 3.90 38.55
C PRO A 19 -1.37 2.47 39.09
N ASN A 20 -2.51 1.77 39.10
CA ASN A 20 -2.58 0.36 39.49
C ASN A 20 -2.10 -0.56 38.36
N LEU A 21 -2.33 -0.17 37.11
CA LEU A 21 -1.81 -0.83 35.91
C LEU A 21 -1.38 0.22 34.89
N ARG A 22 -0.36 -0.11 34.10
CA ARG A 22 0.11 0.69 32.98
C ARG A 22 0.03 -0.17 31.72
N LEU A 23 -0.64 0.34 30.70
CA LEU A 23 -0.87 -0.39 29.45
C LEU A 23 -0.38 0.45 28.26
N ILE A 24 0.08 -0.22 27.21
CA ILE A 24 0.28 0.34 25.88
C ILE A 24 -0.68 -0.35 24.92
N HIS A 25 -1.26 0.42 24.00
CA HIS A 25 -2.04 -0.09 22.89
C HIS A 25 -1.60 0.50 21.55
N PHE A 26 -1.52 -0.35 20.53
CA PHE A 26 -1.39 0.01 19.12
C PHE A 26 -2.02 -1.07 18.23
N ASN A 27 -2.24 -0.75 16.96
CA ASN A 27 -2.98 -1.57 16.01
C ASN A 27 -2.50 -1.24 14.58
N ASP A 28 -2.74 -2.16 13.63
CA ASP A 28 -2.56 -1.96 12.18
C ASP A 28 -1.16 -1.45 11.79
N VAL A 29 -0.16 -2.33 11.71
CA VAL A 29 1.24 -1.97 11.45
C VAL A 29 1.82 -2.74 10.27
N TYR A 30 1.90 -2.09 9.10
CA TYR A 30 2.27 -2.75 7.85
C TYR A 30 3.70 -2.45 7.42
N HIS A 31 4.14 -1.21 7.65
CA HIS A 31 5.44 -0.69 7.24
C HIS A 31 6.43 -0.56 8.40
N VAL A 32 7.70 -0.90 8.13
CA VAL A 32 8.81 -0.74 9.11
C VAL A 32 9.51 0.62 8.98
N GLU A 33 9.58 1.17 7.76
CA GLU A 33 10.14 2.51 7.49
C GLU A 33 9.22 3.63 8.00
N SER A 34 9.79 4.80 8.31
CA SER A 34 9.00 6.02 8.56
C SER A 34 8.37 6.56 7.26
N GLY A 35 7.19 7.17 7.37
CA GLY A 35 6.46 7.81 6.29
C GLY A 35 7.03 9.16 5.85
N SER A 36 6.35 9.81 4.90
CA SER A 36 6.78 11.08 4.29
C SER A 36 6.41 12.33 5.11
N ALA A 37 5.27 12.31 5.81
CA ALA A 37 4.69 13.44 6.54
C ALA A 37 4.52 13.13 8.04
N GLU A 38 4.29 14.14 8.89
CA GLU A 38 3.99 13.93 10.30
C GLU A 38 2.53 13.50 10.53
N PRO A 39 2.24 12.65 11.55
CA PRO A 39 3.19 11.90 12.36
C PRO A 39 3.95 10.85 11.54
N ILE A 40 5.29 10.89 11.61
CA ILE A 40 6.17 10.18 10.68
C ILE A 40 6.21 8.66 10.91
N GLY A 41 5.89 8.18 12.11
CA GLY A 41 5.89 6.75 12.42
C GLY A 41 7.23 6.06 12.22
N GLY A 42 7.18 4.78 11.82
CA GLY A 42 8.35 3.93 11.62
C GLY A 42 8.84 3.27 12.91
N VAL A 43 9.15 1.98 12.81
CA VAL A 43 9.31 1.09 13.97
C VAL A 43 10.52 1.44 14.86
N ALA A 44 11.55 2.09 14.29
CA ALA A 44 12.72 2.53 15.06
C ALA A 44 12.42 3.70 16.02
N ARG A 45 11.53 4.64 15.66
CA ARG A 45 11.06 5.71 16.57
C ARG A 45 10.06 5.18 17.58
N PHE A 46 9.20 4.27 17.13
CA PHE A 46 8.22 3.60 17.98
C PHE A 46 8.90 2.79 19.10
N GLN A 47 9.95 2.02 18.79
CA GLN A 47 10.75 1.32 19.80
C GLN A 47 11.34 2.28 20.83
N SER A 48 11.82 3.47 20.44
CA SER A 48 12.30 4.47 21.42
C SER A 48 11.21 4.92 22.38
N LEU A 49 9.96 5.05 21.93
CA LEU A 49 8.83 5.34 22.81
C LEU A 49 8.49 4.16 23.72
N MET A 50 8.50 2.93 23.20
CA MET A 50 8.31 1.72 24.03
C MET A 50 9.35 1.65 25.15
N ASN A 51 10.63 1.88 24.83
CA ASN A 51 11.72 1.88 25.80
C ASN A 51 11.57 3.05 26.78
N TYR A 52 11.18 4.24 26.32
CA TYR A 52 10.88 5.37 27.19
C TYR A 52 9.78 5.03 28.22
N TYR A 53 8.68 4.38 27.82
CA TYR A 53 7.64 3.99 28.76
C TYR A 53 8.00 2.80 29.66
N ARG A 54 9.02 2.00 29.32
CA ARG A 54 9.52 0.90 30.15
C ARG A 54 10.57 1.37 31.16
N ASP A 55 11.57 2.08 30.67
CA ASP A 55 12.89 2.19 31.32
C ASP A 55 13.18 3.61 31.84
N ASP A 56 12.36 4.62 31.52
CA ASP A 56 12.60 6.00 31.97
C ASP A 56 12.38 6.14 33.48
N VAL A 57 13.30 6.87 34.13
CA VAL A 57 13.37 7.07 35.58
C VAL A 57 12.08 7.62 36.20
N GLN A 58 11.23 8.35 35.46
CA GLN A 58 9.95 8.84 35.99
C GLN A 58 8.94 7.72 36.28
N PHE A 59 9.12 6.55 35.68
CA PHE A 59 8.28 5.37 35.89
C PHE A 59 8.85 4.41 36.94
N ALA A 60 10.02 4.72 37.54
CA ALA A 60 10.61 3.89 38.58
C ALA A 60 9.68 3.74 39.79
N GLY A 61 9.44 2.50 40.21
CA GLY A 61 8.52 2.16 41.31
C GLY A 61 7.03 2.12 40.92
N GLN A 62 6.68 2.40 39.67
CA GLN A 62 5.36 2.10 39.10
C GLN A 62 5.31 0.64 38.62
N PRO A 63 4.12 0.02 38.43
CA PRO A 63 4.06 -1.33 37.87
C PRO A 63 4.64 -1.39 36.44
N ASP A 64 5.29 -2.52 36.14
CA ASP A 64 5.67 -2.91 34.78
C ASP A 64 4.50 -2.75 33.79
N ILE A 65 4.85 -2.38 32.56
CA ILE A 65 3.89 -1.99 31.53
C ILE A 65 3.49 -3.17 30.63
N LEU A 66 2.18 -3.37 30.45
CA LEU A 66 1.64 -4.42 29.59
C LEU A 66 1.30 -3.88 28.19
N THR A 67 1.64 -4.60 27.15
CA THR A 67 1.54 -4.14 25.75
C THR A 67 0.54 -4.99 24.97
N PHE A 68 -0.51 -4.35 24.45
CA PHE A 68 -1.62 -4.95 23.71
C PHE A 68 -1.53 -4.54 22.24
N PHE A 69 -1.66 -5.51 21.34
CA PHE A 69 -1.62 -5.27 19.90
C PHE A 69 -2.90 -5.78 19.21
N SER A 70 -3.66 -4.91 18.56
CA SER A 70 -4.94 -5.31 17.94
C SER A 70 -4.86 -5.84 16.51
N GLY A 71 -3.73 -6.44 16.13
CA GLY A 71 -3.58 -7.19 14.88
C GLY A 71 -3.30 -6.34 13.65
N ASP A 72 -3.28 -7.01 12.49
CA ASP A 72 -2.87 -6.49 11.19
C ASP A 72 -1.39 -6.09 11.17
N ALA A 73 -0.50 -7.08 11.20
CA ALA A 73 0.95 -6.90 11.13
C ALA A 73 1.61 -7.50 9.87
N PHE A 74 1.00 -8.55 9.29
CA PHE A 74 1.70 -9.37 8.30
C PHE A 74 1.47 -8.97 6.84
N ASN A 75 0.41 -8.24 6.53
CA ASN A 75 0.10 -7.71 5.19
C ASN A 75 -0.81 -6.46 5.37
N PRO A 76 -0.90 -5.49 4.42
CA PRO A 76 -0.21 -5.40 3.15
C PRO A 76 0.90 -4.32 3.11
N SER A 77 2.10 -4.72 2.71
CA SER A 77 3.24 -3.85 2.44
C SER A 77 4.14 -4.43 1.33
N LEU A 78 5.07 -3.64 0.80
CA LEU A 78 6.06 -4.15 -0.15
C LEU A 78 6.92 -5.26 0.48
N GLU A 79 7.26 -5.09 1.75
CA GLU A 79 8.01 -6.05 2.56
C GLU A 79 7.22 -7.35 2.79
N SER A 80 5.90 -7.27 3.00
CA SER A 80 5.06 -8.46 3.13
C SER A 80 4.92 -9.22 1.81
N SER A 81 4.74 -8.55 0.68
CA SER A 81 4.59 -9.23 -0.62
C SER A 81 5.82 -10.08 -0.97
N VAL A 82 7.02 -9.65 -0.56
CA VAL A 82 8.27 -10.41 -0.76
C VAL A 82 8.52 -11.46 0.35
N THR A 83 8.30 -11.11 1.62
CA THR A 83 8.66 -11.98 2.77
C THR A 83 7.52 -12.88 3.25
N LYS A 84 6.32 -12.73 2.67
CA LYS A 84 5.04 -13.32 3.09
C LYS A 84 4.81 -13.14 4.60
N GLY A 85 4.94 -11.89 5.07
CA GLY A 85 4.73 -11.46 6.46
C GLY A 85 5.90 -11.65 7.43
N ARG A 86 6.96 -12.38 7.04
CA ARG A 86 8.11 -12.65 7.93
C ARG A 86 8.91 -11.40 8.32
N HIS A 87 8.77 -10.30 7.57
CA HIS A 87 9.46 -9.04 7.83
C HIS A 87 9.14 -8.44 9.21
N MET A 88 7.89 -8.57 9.68
CA MET A 88 7.42 -7.85 10.87
C MET A 88 7.74 -8.58 12.19
N VAL A 89 7.84 -9.91 12.18
CA VAL A 89 8.05 -10.76 13.37
C VAL A 89 9.23 -10.31 14.27
N PRO A 90 10.44 -10.01 13.76
CA PRO A 90 11.55 -9.60 14.61
C PRO A 90 11.28 -8.28 15.36
N PHE A 91 10.50 -7.39 14.77
CA PHE A 91 10.13 -6.13 15.40
C PHE A 91 9.07 -6.35 16.47
N LEU A 92 7.99 -7.09 16.19
CA LEU A 92 6.96 -7.42 17.17
C LEU A 92 7.55 -8.08 18.43
N ASN A 93 8.53 -8.96 18.27
CA ASN A 93 9.22 -9.61 19.39
C ASN A 93 10.07 -8.64 20.24
N ASN A 94 10.61 -7.57 19.66
CA ASN A 94 11.33 -6.50 20.40
C ASN A 94 10.39 -5.45 20.99
N LEU A 95 9.18 -5.32 20.43
CA LEU A 95 8.13 -4.46 20.94
C LEU A 95 7.50 -4.99 22.23
N GLY A 96 7.91 -6.15 22.75
CA GLY A 96 7.53 -6.64 24.08
C GLY A 96 6.02 -6.68 24.28
N ILE A 97 5.32 -7.23 23.29
CA ILE A 97 3.87 -7.44 23.28
C ILE A 97 3.53 -8.58 24.24
N ASP A 98 2.52 -8.41 25.09
CA ASP A 98 2.05 -9.46 26.01
C ASP A 98 0.91 -10.29 25.39
N VAL A 99 0.13 -9.68 24.50
CA VAL A 99 -1.00 -10.31 23.82
C VAL A 99 -1.36 -9.57 22.52
N ALA A 100 -1.69 -10.34 21.48
CA ALA A 100 -2.20 -9.82 20.22
C ALA A 100 -3.59 -10.37 19.88
N CYS A 101 -4.40 -9.60 19.15
CA CYS A 101 -5.54 -10.14 18.39
C CYS A 101 -5.10 -10.37 16.93
N VAL A 102 -5.72 -11.35 16.26
CA VAL A 102 -5.56 -11.54 14.80
C VAL A 102 -6.37 -10.48 14.06
N GLY A 103 -5.76 -9.82 13.08
CA GLY A 103 -6.43 -8.96 12.09
C GLY A 103 -6.78 -9.68 10.79
N ASN A 104 -7.52 -9.04 9.89
CA ASN A 104 -7.92 -9.68 8.64
C ASN A 104 -6.75 -9.91 7.69
N HIS A 105 -5.81 -8.96 7.63
CA HIS A 105 -4.66 -9.05 6.72
C HIS A 105 -3.55 -9.97 7.28
N ASP A 106 -3.62 -10.36 8.56
CA ASP A 106 -2.78 -11.45 9.10
C ASP A 106 -3.10 -12.83 8.48
N LEU A 107 -4.30 -12.98 7.89
CA LEU A 107 -4.77 -14.17 7.19
C LEU A 107 -4.57 -14.13 5.67
N ASP A 108 -4.07 -13.03 5.08
CA ASP A 108 -3.98 -12.89 3.61
C ASP A 108 -3.08 -13.93 2.92
N PHE A 109 -2.06 -14.44 3.63
CA PHE A 109 -1.19 -15.52 3.15
C PHE A 109 -1.68 -16.92 3.57
N GLY A 110 -2.91 -17.02 4.08
CA GLY A 110 -3.56 -18.25 4.50
C GLY A 110 -3.22 -18.72 5.91
N VAL A 111 -4.11 -19.56 6.45
CA VAL A 111 -4.08 -20.06 7.84
C VAL A 111 -2.78 -20.77 8.23
N VAL A 112 -2.14 -21.46 7.28
CA VAL A 112 -0.85 -22.16 7.52
C VAL A 112 0.28 -21.16 7.75
N GLN A 113 0.31 -20.07 6.97
CA GLN A 113 1.32 -19.03 7.13
C GLN A 113 1.10 -18.23 8.42
N LEU A 114 -0.15 -17.88 8.76
CA LEU A 114 -0.45 -17.25 10.06
C LEU A 114 0.04 -18.11 11.22
N ARG A 115 -0.24 -19.41 11.23
CA ARG A 115 0.23 -20.34 12.27
C ARG A 115 1.76 -20.38 12.37
N HIS A 116 2.47 -20.32 11.24
CA HIS A 116 3.93 -20.26 11.21
C HIS A 116 4.47 -18.93 11.78
N LEU A 117 3.90 -17.79 11.39
CA LEU A 117 4.30 -16.47 11.87
C LEU A 117 3.98 -16.27 13.36
N ALA A 118 2.79 -16.69 13.79
CA ALA A 118 2.35 -16.63 15.19
C ALA A 118 3.21 -17.51 16.11
N SER A 119 3.66 -18.70 15.66
CA SER A 119 4.59 -19.54 16.43
C SER A 119 6.04 -19.03 16.44
N ALA A 120 6.38 -18.05 15.60
CA ALA A 120 7.63 -17.31 15.67
C ALA A 120 7.53 -16.02 16.53
N CYS A 121 6.32 -15.66 16.98
CA CYS A 121 6.10 -14.57 17.93
C CYS A 121 6.29 -15.04 19.38
N HIS A 122 6.78 -14.17 20.26
CA HIS A 122 6.99 -14.48 21.68
C HIS A 122 5.72 -14.33 22.55
N PHE A 123 4.56 -14.11 21.93
CA PHE A 123 3.31 -13.75 22.59
C PHE A 123 2.10 -14.45 21.94
N PRO A 124 1.02 -14.70 22.70
CA PRO A 124 -0.19 -15.34 22.18
C PRO A 124 -0.96 -14.43 21.23
N TRP A 125 -1.45 -15.03 20.14
CA TRP A 125 -2.43 -14.45 19.22
C TRP A 125 -3.82 -14.98 19.54
N LEU A 126 -4.79 -14.08 19.70
CA LEU A 126 -6.15 -14.40 20.13
C LEU A 126 -7.19 -14.14 19.03
N LEU A 127 -8.19 -15.03 18.95
CA LEU A 127 -9.38 -14.89 18.10
C LEU A 127 -10.50 -15.83 18.57
N ALA A 128 -11.33 -15.40 19.51
CA ALA A 128 -12.31 -16.27 20.17
C ALA A 128 -13.54 -16.66 19.33
N ASN A 129 -13.84 -15.89 18.28
CA ASN A 129 -15.16 -15.93 17.62
C ASN A 129 -15.14 -16.34 16.14
N VAL A 130 -13.99 -16.77 15.61
CA VAL A 130 -13.90 -17.48 14.31
C VAL A 130 -13.30 -18.85 14.56
N LEU A 131 -14.14 -19.88 14.45
CA LEU A 131 -13.80 -21.26 14.74
C LEU A 131 -13.62 -22.07 13.45
N ASP A 132 -12.70 -23.02 13.47
CA ASP A 132 -12.44 -23.94 12.36
C ASP A 132 -12.85 -25.36 12.79
N PRO A 133 -14.01 -25.88 12.32
CA PRO A 133 -14.48 -27.22 12.68
C PRO A 133 -13.51 -28.35 12.30
N ALA A 134 -12.57 -28.13 11.37
CA ALA A 134 -11.54 -29.12 11.04
C ALA A 134 -10.46 -29.24 12.13
N LEU A 135 -10.34 -28.25 13.02
CA LEU A 135 -9.45 -28.27 14.19
C LEU A 135 -10.19 -28.73 15.45
N GLY A 136 -11.52 -28.54 15.50
CA GLY A 136 -12.42 -29.02 16.55
C GLY A 136 -13.59 -28.05 16.80
N GLU A 137 -14.69 -28.53 17.38
CA GLU A 137 -15.96 -27.77 17.51
C GLU A 137 -15.84 -26.39 18.19
N ALA A 138 -14.83 -26.19 19.04
CA ALA A 138 -14.58 -24.97 19.80
C ALA A 138 -13.17 -24.39 19.59
N VAL A 139 -12.46 -24.81 18.54
CA VAL A 139 -11.07 -24.39 18.30
C VAL A 139 -11.02 -23.20 17.34
N PRO A 140 -10.39 -22.06 17.72
CA PRO A 140 -10.14 -20.95 16.82
C PRO A 140 -9.36 -21.33 15.57
N ILE A 141 -9.64 -20.61 14.47
CA ILE A 141 -8.83 -20.67 13.25
C ILE A 141 -7.34 -20.46 13.56
N ALA A 142 -6.47 -21.07 12.75
CA ALA A 142 -5.01 -21.09 12.90
C ALA A 142 -4.44 -21.72 14.18
N ASN A 143 -5.27 -22.25 15.10
CA ASN A 143 -4.93 -22.61 16.49
C ASN A 143 -4.63 -21.38 17.38
N CYS A 144 -5.28 -20.25 17.13
CA CYS A 144 -5.21 -19.09 18.03
C CYS A 144 -5.84 -19.39 19.39
N GLY A 145 -5.47 -18.61 20.42
CA GLY A 145 -6.15 -18.66 21.72
C GLY A 145 -7.53 -18.00 21.63
N ALA A 146 -8.50 -18.45 22.44
CA ALA A 146 -9.73 -17.68 22.62
C ALA A 146 -9.53 -16.55 23.65
N THR A 147 -8.80 -16.84 24.73
CA THR A 147 -8.53 -15.90 25.82
C THR A 147 -7.09 -16.01 26.30
N CYS A 148 -6.62 -15.01 27.04
CA CYS A 148 -5.37 -15.03 27.78
C CYS A 148 -5.60 -14.49 29.21
N MET A 149 -4.85 -14.98 30.19
CA MET A 149 -4.80 -14.43 31.54
C MET A 149 -3.40 -13.86 31.79
N LEU A 150 -3.26 -12.53 31.77
CA LEU A 150 -2.02 -11.86 32.11
C LEU A 150 -1.99 -11.59 33.62
N THR A 151 -0.80 -11.63 34.22
CA THR A 151 -0.59 -11.24 35.62
C THR A 151 0.47 -10.15 35.65
N SER A 152 0.08 -8.97 36.10
CA SER A 152 0.97 -7.82 36.25
C SER A 152 1.96 -8.00 37.41
N SER A 153 3.02 -7.18 37.41
CA SER A 153 4.10 -7.18 38.41
C SER A 153 3.64 -6.95 39.86
N ASN A 154 2.50 -6.29 40.07
CA ASN A 154 1.88 -6.12 41.39
C ASN A 154 0.78 -7.15 41.70
N GLY A 155 0.70 -8.23 40.92
CA GLY A 155 -0.16 -9.40 41.16
C GLY A 155 -1.59 -9.28 40.64
N ILE A 156 -1.97 -8.14 40.04
CA ILE A 156 -3.30 -7.93 39.47
C ILE A 156 -3.46 -8.78 38.22
N LYS A 157 -4.57 -9.52 38.13
CA LYS A 157 -4.91 -10.39 37.00
C LYS A 157 -5.78 -9.69 35.96
N ILE A 158 -5.42 -9.84 34.69
CA ILE A 158 -6.08 -9.25 33.53
C ILE A 158 -6.58 -10.38 32.64
N GLY A 159 -7.90 -10.50 32.48
CA GLY A 159 -8.51 -11.41 31.52
C GLY A 159 -8.62 -10.74 30.16
N VAL A 160 -8.11 -11.38 29.12
CA VAL A 160 -8.08 -10.85 27.75
C VAL A 160 -8.89 -11.74 26.82
N ILE A 161 -9.72 -11.13 25.97
CA ILE A 161 -10.51 -11.81 24.93
C ILE A 161 -10.13 -11.22 23.57
N GLY A 162 -9.78 -12.07 22.58
CA GLY A 162 -9.56 -11.64 21.20
C GLY A 162 -10.83 -11.73 20.36
N LEU A 163 -11.17 -10.72 19.56
CA LEU A 163 -12.40 -10.71 18.74
C LEU A 163 -12.18 -10.08 17.36
N GLY A 164 -12.57 -10.80 16.30
CA GLY A 164 -12.65 -10.26 14.93
C GLY A 164 -14.10 -9.98 14.52
N GLU A 165 -14.31 -9.10 13.54
CA GLU A 165 -15.67 -8.82 13.03
C GLU A 165 -16.20 -9.95 12.12
N ARG A 166 -17.41 -9.83 11.55
CA ARG A 166 -17.94 -10.87 10.65
C ARG A 166 -17.52 -10.63 9.21
N GLU A 167 -17.54 -9.36 8.83
CA GLU A 167 -17.46 -8.84 7.47
C GLU A 167 -16.10 -9.20 6.83
N TRP A 168 -15.04 -9.24 7.64
CA TRP A 168 -13.69 -9.63 7.22
C TRP A 168 -13.59 -10.99 6.51
N LEU A 169 -14.47 -11.96 6.80
CA LEU A 169 -14.46 -13.30 6.19
C LEU A 169 -14.81 -13.24 4.69
N GLY A 170 -15.56 -12.20 4.27
CA GLY A 170 -15.85 -11.93 2.87
C GLY A 170 -14.71 -11.21 2.13
N THR A 171 -13.77 -10.62 2.87
CA THR A 171 -12.67 -9.80 2.31
C THR A 171 -11.38 -10.59 2.08
N ILE A 172 -11.17 -11.69 2.82
CA ILE A 172 -9.94 -12.48 2.72
C ILE A 172 -10.02 -13.40 1.49
N ASN A 173 -8.91 -13.48 0.73
CA ASN A 173 -8.84 -14.28 -0.49
C ASN A 173 -8.86 -15.79 -0.21
N SER A 174 -8.11 -16.25 0.80
CA SER A 174 -7.92 -17.68 1.09
C SER A 174 -8.27 -18.01 2.55
N LEU A 175 -9.46 -18.55 2.75
CA LEU A 175 -9.93 -19.10 4.02
C LEU A 175 -10.41 -20.54 3.85
N PRO A 176 -10.33 -21.40 4.88
CA PRO A 176 -10.99 -22.69 4.89
C PRO A 176 -12.50 -22.56 4.65
N PRO A 177 -13.16 -23.51 3.98
CA PRO A 177 -14.61 -23.56 3.93
C PRO A 177 -15.20 -23.87 5.30
N ASN A 178 -16.47 -23.52 5.52
CA ASN A 178 -17.26 -23.88 6.71
C ASN A 178 -16.77 -23.31 8.06
N LEU A 179 -16.01 -22.20 8.06
CA LEU A 179 -15.70 -21.47 9.29
C LEU A 179 -16.97 -21.03 10.03
N ILE A 180 -16.98 -21.18 11.35
CA ILE A 180 -18.10 -20.78 12.21
C ILE A 180 -17.77 -19.43 12.84
N TYR A 181 -18.50 -18.39 12.42
CA TYR A 181 -18.49 -17.09 13.08
C TYR A 181 -19.48 -17.06 14.24
N LYS A 182 -18.99 -16.73 15.44
CA LYS A 182 -19.83 -16.39 16.61
C LYS A 182 -19.94 -14.88 16.74
N SER A 183 -21.11 -14.40 17.19
CA SER A 183 -21.31 -12.97 17.47
C SER A 183 -20.34 -12.50 18.56
N ALA A 184 -19.51 -11.49 18.28
CA ALA A 184 -18.56 -10.93 19.22
C ALA A 184 -19.17 -10.59 20.59
N ALA A 185 -20.39 -10.01 20.60
CA ALA A 185 -21.11 -9.68 21.83
C ALA A 185 -21.64 -10.91 22.57
N GLN A 186 -21.90 -12.02 21.89
CA GLN A 186 -22.24 -13.29 22.54
C GLN A 186 -20.99 -13.95 23.11
N THR A 187 -19.91 -14.03 22.34
CA THR A 187 -18.62 -14.60 22.77
C THR A 187 -18.06 -13.89 24.00
N ALA A 188 -18.13 -12.55 24.04
CA ALA A 188 -17.74 -11.79 25.23
C ALA A 188 -18.64 -12.07 26.45
N LYS A 189 -19.96 -12.25 26.28
CA LYS A 189 -20.88 -12.66 27.36
C LYS A 189 -20.62 -14.07 27.88
N GLU A 190 -20.18 -14.97 27.02
CA GLU A 190 -19.82 -16.35 27.38
C GLU A 190 -18.47 -16.41 28.14
N LEU A 191 -17.45 -15.67 27.69
CA LEU A 191 -16.07 -15.81 28.17
C LEU A 191 -15.69 -14.87 29.32
N ALA A 192 -16.22 -13.64 29.38
CA ALA A 192 -15.87 -12.70 30.45
C ALA A 192 -16.21 -13.22 31.86
N PRO A 193 -17.37 -13.87 32.12
CA PRO A 193 -17.65 -14.45 33.44
C PRO A 193 -16.66 -15.55 33.82
N GLN A 194 -16.25 -16.41 32.87
CA GLN A 194 -15.28 -17.48 33.12
C GLN A 194 -13.91 -16.93 33.51
N LEU A 195 -13.48 -15.82 32.89
CA LEU A 195 -12.25 -15.13 33.26
C LEU A 195 -12.36 -14.47 34.65
N ARG A 196 -13.53 -13.90 35.01
CA ARG A 196 -13.80 -13.40 36.37
C ARG A 196 -13.72 -14.52 37.41
N GLU A 197 -14.29 -15.69 37.14
CA GLU A 197 -14.22 -16.88 38.01
C GLU A 197 -12.78 -17.39 38.20
N GLN A 198 -11.93 -17.29 37.17
CA GLN A 198 -10.49 -17.55 37.24
C GLN A 198 -9.68 -16.46 38.00
N GLY A 199 -10.36 -15.39 38.42
CA GLY A 199 -9.83 -14.31 39.25
C GLY A 199 -9.37 -13.06 38.49
N ALA A 200 -9.81 -12.83 37.24
CA ALA A 200 -9.50 -11.59 36.53
C ALA A 200 -10.15 -10.36 37.20
N GLU A 201 -9.33 -9.38 37.59
CA GLU A 201 -9.79 -8.14 38.23
C GLU A 201 -10.13 -7.03 37.22
N ILE A 202 -9.63 -7.15 35.99
CA ILE A 202 -9.99 -6.33 34.83
C ILE A 202 -10.22 -7.25 33.60
N ILE A 203 -11.25 -6.98 32.79
CA ILE A 203 -11.43 -7.63 31.48
C ILE A 203 -11.14 -6.62 30.37
N VAL A 204 -10.23 -7.01 29.49
CA VAL A 204 -9.84 -6.29 28.28
C VAL A 204 -10.30 -7.09 27.06
N ILE A 205 -11.03 -6.45 26.15
CA ILE A 205 -11.18 -6.97 24.79
C ILE A 205 -10.06 -6.36 23.94
N VAL A 206 -9.36 -7.20 23.19
CA VAL A 206 -8.49 -6.78 22.08
C VAL A 206 -9.22 -7.20 20.81
N SER A 207 -9.61 -6.23 19.98
CA SER A 207 -10.50 -6.48 18.84
C SER A 207 -9.94 -5.95 17.53
N HIS A 208 -10.15 -6.71 16.45
CA HIS A 208 -9.94 -6.25 15.08
C HIS A 208 -11.29 -6.15 14.37
N GLN A 209 -11.97 -5.03 14.64
CA GLN A 209 -13.30 -4.69 14.12
C GLN A 209 -13.33 -3.21 13.73
N ARG A 210 -14.23 -2.79 12.82
CA ARG A 210 -14.50 -1.37 12.56
C ARG A 210 -15.16 -0.67 13.76
N GLU A 211 -15.02 0.66 13.85
CA GLU A 211 -15.57 1.47 14.95
C GLU A 211 -17.08 1.26 15.17
N PRO A 212 -17.94 1.16 14.14
CA PRO A 212 -19.35 0.83 14.33
C PRO A 212 -19.57 -0.53 15.00
N ASN A 213 -18.71 -1.53 14.73
CA ASN A 213 -18.79 -2.87 15.29
C ASN A 213 -18.31 -2.92 16.76
N ASP A 214 -17.23 -2.22 17.12
CA ASP A 214 -16.82 -2.08 18.52
C ASP A 214 -17.82 -1.25 19.36
N ASN A 215 -18.36 -0.17 18.79
CA ASN A 215 -19.37 0.65 19.46
C ASN A 215 -20.66 -0.14 19.69
N LYS A 216 -21.07 -0.96 18.70
CA LYS A 216 -22.18 -1.91 18.81
C LYS A 216 -21.87 -3.02 19.83
N LEU A 217 -20.63 -3.51 19.90
CA LEU A 217 -20.20 -4.46 20.92
C LEU A 217 -20.36 -3.86 22.32
N ALA A 218 -19.75 -2.70 22.60
CA ALA A 218 -19.86 -2.01 23.88
C ALA A 218 -21.31 -1.73 24.31
N THR A 219 -22.14 -1.28 23.36
CA THR A 219 -23.58 -1.00 23.59
C THR A 219 -24.37 -2.25 23.98
N ASN A 220 -24.01 -3.43 23.46
CA ASN A 220 -24.74 -4.68 23.67
C ASN A 220 -24.23 -5.53 24.84
N LEU A 221 -23.12 -5.16 25.48
CA LEU A 221 -22.61 -5.83 26.69
C LEU A 221 -23.30 -5.28 27.95
N PRO A 222 -23.51 -6.08 29.01
CA PRO A 222 -23.91 -5.56 30.32
C PRO A 222 -22.85 -4.61 30.89
N GLU A 223 -23.28 -3.57 31.60
CA GLU A 223 -22.38 -2.65 32.30
C GLU A 223 -21.47 -3.42 33.29
N GLY A 224 -20.18 -3.08 33.30
CA GLY A 224 -19.19 -3.71 34.19
C GLY A 224 -18.74 -5.12 33.80
N LEU A 225 -19.28 -5.73 32.73
CA LEU A 225 -18.79 -7.03 32.23
C LEU A 225 -17.37 -6.93 31.65
N VAL A 226 -17.10 -5.85 30.93
CA VAL A 226 -15.82 -5.52 30.29
C VAL A 226 -15.45 -4.09 30.67
N ASP A 227 -14.17 -3.82 30.91
CA ASP A 227 -13.69 -2.51 31.37
C ASP A 227 -13.20 -1.63 30.20
N ILE A 228 -12.54 -2.23 29.20
CA ILE A 228 -12.01 -1.53 28.02
C ILE A 228 -11.96 -2.45 26.78
N ILE A 229 -12.23 -1.87 25.61
CA ILE A 229 -12.07 -2.45 24.27
C ILE A 229 -10.95 -1.69 23.56
N LEU A 230 -9.95 -2.45 23.11
CA LEU A 230 -8.78 -1.99 22.38
C LEU A 230 -8.92 -2.44 20.92
N GLY A 231 -9.37 -1.54 20.05
CA GLY A 231 -9.76 -1.82 18.67
C GLY A 231 -8.70 -1.46 17.61
N GLY A 232 -8.87 -1.99 16.40
CA GLY A 232 -8.05 -1.67 15.22
C GLY A 232 -8.86 -1.38 13.95
N HIS A 233 -8.33 -1.81 12.81
CA HIS A 233 -8.94 -1.89 11.47
C HIS A 233 -9.21 -0.56 10.73
N ASP A 234 -9.62 0.51 11.41
CA ASP A 234 -10.05 1.75 10.74
C ASP A 234 -8.93 2.76 10.43
N HIS A 235 -7.71 2.50 10.87
CA HIS A 235 -6.48 3.30 10.64
C HIS A 235 -6.45 4.72 11.22
N TYR A 236 -7.45 5.12 12.01
CA TYR A 236 -7.46 6.39 12.74
C TYR A 236 -7.41 6.21 14.26
N TYR A 237 -6.96 7.27 14.94
CA TYR A 237 -7.00 7.36 16.39
C TYR A 237 -8.38 7.87 16.84
N SER A 238 -9.06 7.13 17.71
CA SER A 238 -10.38 7.49 18.24
C SER A 238 -10.57 6.97 19.66
N HIS A 239 -11.40 7.66 20.44
CA HIS A 239 -11.76 7.29 21.79
C HIS A 239 -13.22 7.64 22.07
N ALA A 240 -13.94 6.68 22.66
CA ALA A 240 -15.30 6.87 23.15
C ALA A 240 -15.49 6.18 24.51
N VAL A 241 -16.55 6.56 25.22
CA VAL A 241 -17.04 5.84 26.41
C VAL A 241 -18.49 5.46 26.15
N ILE A 242 -18.75 4.16 26.05
CA ILE A 242 -20.04 3.60 25.65
C ILE A 242 -20.45 2.56 26.70
N ASN A 243 -21.60 2.76 27.33
CA ASN A 243 -22.11 1.90 28.40
C ASN A 243 -21.10 1.68 29.57
N GLY A 244 -20.33 2.72 29.90
CA GLY A 244 -19.26 2.67 30.91
C GLY A 244 -17.96 2.01 30.46
N ILE A 245 -17.92 1.46 29.24
CA ILE A 245 -16.76 0.78 28.64
C ILE A 245 -15.98 1.79 27.79
N HIS A 246 -14.67 1.83 27.95
CA HIS A 246 -13.82 2.61 27.04
C HIS A 246 -13.63 1.87 25.72
N VAL A 247 -13.80 2.56 24.59
CA VAL A 247 -13.49 2.04 23.25
C VAL A 247 -12.36 2.91 22.69
N LEU A 248 -11.23 2.29 22.34
CA LEU A 248 -10.00 3.01 21.97
C LEU A 248 -9.35 2.41 20.71
N ARG A 249 -9.00 3.28 19.77
CA ARG A 249 -8.18 2.99 18.57
C ARG A 249 -6.93 3.83 18.60
N SER A 250 -5.82 3.31 18.09
CA SER A 250 -4.50 3.93 18.27
C SER A 250 -3.75 4.18 16.97
N GLY A 251 -4.48 4.46 15.88
CA GLY A 251 -3.91 4.91 14.61
C GLY A 251 -3.56 3.76 13.67
N THR A 252 -2.38 3.83 13.05
CA THR A 252 -1.83 2.85 12.09
C THR A 252 -0.32 3.06 11.90
N ASP A 253 0.38 2.10 11.29
CA ASP A 253 1.77 2.17 10.76
C ASP A 253 2.81 2.76 11.72
N PHE A 254 2.69 2.41 13.01
CA PHE A 254 3.51 2.96 14.09
C PHE A 254 3.48 4.51 14.16
N LYS A 255 2.51 5.18 13.51
CA LYS A 255 2.34 6.65 13.52
C LYS A 255 1.80 7.14 14.86
N GLN A 256 1.02 6.32 15.57
CA GLN A 256 0.51 6.61 16.91
C GLN A 256 0.57 5.38 17.83
N MET A 257 0.51 5.64 19.13
CA MET A 257 0.23 4.66 20.19
C MET A 257 -0.57 5.33 21.32
N SER A 258 -1.24 4.53 22.14
CA SER A 258 -1.82 4.98 23.40
C SER A 258 -1.01 4.48 24.60
N TYR A 259 -0.69 5.39 25.52
CA TYR A 259 -0.28 5.06 26.88
C TYR A 259 -1.50 5.21 27.80
N ILE A 260 -1.81 4.16 28.56
CA ILE A 260 -3.03 4.05 29.36
C ILE A 260 -2.64 3.78 30.81
N GLU A 261 -3.14 4.60 31.71
CA GLU A 261 -3.00 4.44 33.16
C GLU A 261 -4.35 4.03 33.73
N ALA A 262 -4.43 2.85 34.35
CA ALA A 262 -5.65 2.34 34.93
C ALA A 262 -5.58 2.37 36.47
N PHE A 263 -6.66 2.86 37.07
CA PHE A 263 -6.84 3.05 38.50
C PHE A 263 -8.10 2.29 38.95
N ARG A 264 -8.04 1.60 40.09
CA ARG A 264 -9.24 1.03 40.70
C ARG A 264 -10.14 2.17 41.19
N LYS A 265 -11.46 2.08 40.96
CA LYS A 265 -12.41 3.06 41.49
C LYS A 265 -12.38 3.05 43.03
N PHE A 266 -12.36 4.24 43.63
CA PHE A 266 -12.41 4.38 45.08
C PHE A 266 -13.84 4.17 45.61
N SER A 267 -13.98 4.04 46.93
CA SER A 267 -15.24 3.81 47.68
C SER A 267 -15.98 2.48 47.43
N GLY A 268 -15.28 1.42 47.03
CA GLY A 268 -15.84 0.05 47.01
C GLY A 268 -16.83 -0.24 45.87
N ALA A 269 -16.98 0.68 44.92
CA ALA A 269 -17.67 0.40 43.66
C ALA A 269 -16.76 -0.44 42.75
N PRO A 270 -17.27 -1.50 42.09
CA PRO A 270 -16.47 -2.28 41.14
C PRO A 270 -16.11 -1.46 39.88
N GLY A 271 -15.01 -1.84 39.25
CA GLY A 271 -14.57 -1.30 37.96
C GLY A 271 -13.39 -0.32 38.03
N TRP A 272 -13.00 0.17 36.85
CA TRP A 272 -11.76 0.89 36.62
C TRP A 272 -11.98 2.29 36.06
N SER A 273 -11.05 3.20 36.37
CA SER A 273 -10.93 4.55 35.84
C SER A 273 -9.64 4.65 35.05
N PHE A 274 -9.63 5.39 33.95
CA PHE A 274 -8.50 5.45 33.02
C PHE A 274 -8.07 6.89 32.76
N ASN A 275 -6.75 7.10 32.62
CA ASN A 275 -6.17 8.24 31.93
C ASN A 275 -5.49 7.71 30.66
N ILE A 276 -5.77 8.34 29.52
CA ILE A 276 -5.33 7.88 28.19
C ILE A 276 -4.57 9.03 27.51
N THR A 277 -3.32 8.77 27.19
CA THR A 277 -2.41 9.69 26.51
C THR A 277 -2.08 9.16 25.12
N ARG A 278 -2.43 9.93 24.10
CA ARG A 278 -2.01 9.70 22.71
C ARG A 278 -0.56 10.12 22.55
N ARG A 279 0.23 9.28 21.88
CA ARG A 279 1.59 9.61 21.44
C ARG A 279 1.69 9.48 19.93
N ASP A 280 1.80 10.63 19.28
CA ASP A 280 2.18 10.76 17.88
C ASP A 280 3.69 10.53 17.74
N VAL A 281 4.06 9.63 16.85
CA VAL A 281 5.46 9.27 16.58
C VAL A 281 6.03 10.27 15.58
N VAL A 282 6.53 11.38 16.12
CA VAL A 282 7.06 12.51 15.35
C VAL A 282 8.56 12.45 15.11
N ARG A 283 9.04 13.09 14.04
CA ARG A 283 10.46 13.07 13.61
C ARG A 283 11.49 13.51 14.66
N SER A 284 11.10 14.35 15.62
CA SER A 284 11.98 14.78 16.72
C SER A 284 12.23 13.71 17.78
N ILE A 285 11.52 12.57 17.72
CA ILE A 285 11.79 11.41 18.57
C ILE A 285 13.01 10.66 17.99
N PRO A 286 14.03 10.35 18.80
CA PRO A 286 15.22 9.63 18.32
C PRO A 286 14.87 8.21 17.90
N GLU A 287 15.61 7.66 16.94
CA GLU A 287 15.47 6.27 16.51
C GLU A 287 16.32 5.32 17.38
N ALA A 288 15.75 4.17 17.76
CA ALA A 288 16.45 3.14 18.54
C ALA A 288 17.57 2.49 17.70
N PRO A 289 18.86 2.64 18.05
CA PRO A 289 19.96 2.23 17.16
C PRO A 289 19.96 0.76 16.76
N GLY A 290 19.61 -0.15 17.69
CA GLY A 290 19.48 -1.57 17.40
C GLY A 290 18.38 -1.89 16.40
N THR A 291 17.28 -1.13 16.42
CA THR A 291 16.15 -1.28 15.49
C THR A 291 16.48 -0.75 14.10
N ILE A 292 17.24 0.36 13.99
CA ILE A 292 17.74 0.88 12.70
C ILE A 292 18.51 -0.21 11.95
N VAL A 293 19.45 -0.89 12.63
CA VAL A 293 20.24 -1.98 12.03
C VAL A 293 19.37 -3.14 11.53
N MET A 294 18.23 -3.42 12.20
CA MET A 294 17.27 -4.43 11.74
C MET A 294 16.48 -3.96 10.52
N VAL A 295 16.04 -2.69 10.49
CA VAL A 295 15.35 -2.09 9.33
C VAL A 295 16.28 -2.05 8.11
N ASP A 296 17.51 -1.58 8.27
CA ASP A 296 18.51 -1.54 7.18
C ASP A 296 18.82 -2.95 6.66
N ARG A 297 19.00 -3.93 7.54
CA ARG A 297 19.24 -5.34 7.14
C ARG A 297 18.06 -5.92 6.35
N LEU A 298 16.82 -5.60 6.73
CA LEU A 298 15.61 -6.05 6.04
C LEU A 298 15.43 -5.36 4.67
N THR A 299 15.63 -4.04 4.62
CA THR A 299 15.35 -3.22 3.43
C THR A 299 16.49 -3.20 2.41
N ALA A 300 17.73 -3.55 2.78
CA ALA A 300 18.92 -3.50 1.92
C ALA A 300 18.76 -4.16 0.55
N SER A 301 18.08 -5.31 0.47
CA SER A 301 17.85 -6.05 -0.79
C SER A 301 16.79 -5.40 -1.69
N LEU A 302 15.86 -4.63 -1.11
CA LEU A 302 14.76 -3.97 -1.80
C LEU A 302 15.16 -2.56 -2.26
N LYS A 303 15.81 -1.79 -1.39
CA LYS A 303 16.08 -0.35 -1.50
C LYS A 303 16.64 0.06 -2.87
N ALA A 304 17.72 -0.57 -3.31
CA ALA A 304 18.38 -0.27 -4.59
C ALA A 304 17.49 -0.51 -5.85
N LYS A 305 16.48 -1.37 -5.75
CA LYS A 305 15.53 -1.63 -6.86
C LYS A 305 14.33 -0.68 -6.80
N VAL A 306 13.81 -0.37 -5.61
CA VAL A 306 12.52 0.33 -5.43
C VAL A 306 12.65 1.85 -5.27
N GLU A 307 13.82 2.38 -4.91
CA GLU A 307 14.05 3.83 -4.86
C GLU A 307 14.13 4.51 -6.26
N LYS A 308 14.16 3.72 -7.34
CA LYS A 308 14.27 4.24 -8.70
C LYS A 308 13.11 5.20 -9.03
N PRO A 309 13.39 6.42 -9.53
CA PRO A 309 12.36 7.36 -9.94
C PRO A 309 11.64 6.83 -11.18
N ILE A 310 10.31 6.68 -11.08
CA ILE A 310 9.45 6.26 -12.19
C ILE A 310 8.72 7.44 -12.81
N GLY A 311 8.44 8.50 -12.06
CA GLY A 311 7.63 9.61 -12.55
C GLY A 311 7.75 10.87 -11.72
N PHE A 312 6.85 11.81 -11.99
CA PHE A 312 6.75 13.08 -11.29
C PHE A 312 5.28 13.51 -11.25
N THR A 313 4.81 14.04 -10.11
CA THR A 313 3.47 14.62 -9.97
C THR A 313 3.59 16.10 -9.60
N VAL A 314 2.79 16.95 -10.26
CA VAL A 314 2.73 18.40 -9.92
C VAL A 314 1.66 18.72 -8.88
N THR A 315 0.73 17.80 -8.65
CA THR A 315 -0.32 17.90 -7.62
C THR A 315 -0.10 16.84 -6.54
N PRO A 316 -0.52 17.09 -5.28
CA PRO A 316 -0.56 16.06 -4.27
C PRO A 316 -1.52 14.94 -4.70
N LEU A 317 -1.15 13.68 -4.46
CA LEU A 317 -2.02 12.52 -4.71
C LEU A 317 -2.58 12.03 -3.38
N ASP A 318 -3.90 12.10 -3.20
CA ASP A 318 -4.56 11.71 -1.95
C ASP A 318 -4.89 10.22 -1.94
N ALA A 319 -4.08 9.43 -1.21
CA ALA A 319 -4.22 7.99 -1.05
C ALA A 319 -4.56 7.59 0.40
N ARG A 320 -5.09 8.53 1.20
CA ARG A 320 -5.48 8.29 2.60
C ARG A 320 -6.62 7.28 2.69
N PHE A 321 -6.54 6.36 3.65
CA PHE A 321 -7.53 5.29 3.88
C PHE A 321 -8.96 5.83 3.97
N SER A 322 -9.18 6.89 4.74
CA SER A 322 -10.50 7.51 4.91
C SER A 322 -11.04 8.13 3.62
N THR A 323 -10.18 8.80 2.83
CA THR A 323 -10.61 9.49 1.60
C THR A 323 -11.01 8.47 0.54
N VAL A 324 -10.15 7.49 0.24
CA VAL A 324 -10.38 6.54 -0.88
C VAL A 324 -11.58 5.61 -0.64
N ARG A 325 -12.05 5.51 0.61
CA ARG A 325 -13.19 4.68 1.03
C ARG A 325 -14.50 5.44 1.27
N GLN A 326 -14.52 6.78 1.15
CA GLN A 326 -15.73 7.59 1.33
C GLN A 326 -15.96 8.61 0.20
N HIS A 327 -14.92 8.99 -0.52
CA HIS A 327 -14.94 10.10 -1.47
C HIS A 327 -14.12 9.80 -2.73
N GLU A 328 -14.41 10.55 -3.80
CA GLU A 328 -13.59 10.54 -5.01
C GLU A 328 -12.17 11.03 -4.71
N SER A 329 -11.17 10.25 -5.11
CA SER A 329 -9.75 10.57 -4.93
C SER A 329 -9.08 10.80 -6.29
N ASN A 330 -8.15 11.75 -6.36
CA ASN A 330 -7.44 12.02 -7.61
C ASN A 330 -6.49 10.88 -8.02
N ILE A 331 -5.97 10.11 -7.07
CA ILE A 331 -5.21 8.89 -7.36
C ILE A 331 -6.12 7.76 -7.88
N GLY A 332 -7.33 7.60 -7.32
CA GLY A 332 -8.33 6.65 -7.80
C GLY A 332 -8.77 6.96 -9.23
N ASN A 333 -9.09 8.22 -9.52
CA ASN A 333 -9.38 8.68 -10.88
C ASN A 333 -8.27 8.33 -11.87
N PHE A 334 -7.02 8.66 -11.53
CA PHE A 334 -5.85 8.39 -12.38
C PHE A 334 -5.68 6.90 -12.66
N VAL A 335 -5.78 6.05 -11.65
CA VAL A 335 -5.63 4.60 -11.82
C VAL A 335 -6.78 4.00 -12.62
N CYS A 336 -8.03 4.39 -12.35
CA CYS A 336 -9.18 3.93 -13.13
C CYS A 336 -9.11 4.42 -14.60
N ASP A 337 -8.59 5.63 -14.86
CA ASP A 337 -8.35 6.12 -16.22
C ASP A 337 -7.34 5.26 -16.97
N LEU A 338 -6.26 4.83 -16.31
CA LEU A 338 -5.27 3.93 -16.90
C LEU A 338 -5.81 2.52 -17.12
N MET A 339 -6.56 1.96 -16.16
CA MET A 339 -7.23 0.66 -16.31
C MET A 339 -8.18 0.67 -17.52
N ARG A 340 -9.03 1.70 -17.61
CA ARG A 340 -9.97 1.88 -18.73
C ARG A 340 -9.26 2.04 -20.06
N SER A 341 -8.21 2.89 -20.11
CA SER A 341 -7.46 3.15 -21.34
C SER A 341 -6.62 1.96 -21.79
N TYR A 342 -6.12 1.12 -20.87
CA TYR A 342 -5.32 -0.05 -21.20
C TYR A 342 -6.16 -1.13 -21.91
N HIS A 343 -7.37 -1.38 -21.40
CA HIS A 343 -8.31 -2.35 -21.98
C HIS A 343 -9.26 -1.78 -23.04
N SER A 344 -9.21 -0.47 -23.31
CA SER A 344 -10.18 0.24 -24.16
C SER A 344 -11.64 0.02 -23.75
N ALA A 345 -11.89 -0.03 -22.44
CA ALA A 345 -13.20 -0.30 -21.86
C ALA A 345 -14.11 0.95 -21.86
N ASP A 346 -15.43 0.74 -21.81
CA ASP A 346 -16.42 1.82 -21.69
C ASP A 346 -16.25 2.57 -20.37
N CYS A 347 -16.06 1.83 -19.28
CA CYS A 347 -15.80 2.36 -17.95
C CYS A 347 -14.83 1.49 -17.14
N ALA A 348 -14.41 1.99 -15.98
CA ALA A 348 -13.63 1.21 -15.00
C ALA A 348 -14.13 1.44 -13.58
N LEU A 349 -14.04 0.37 -12.77
CA LEU A 349 -14.34 0.35 -11.35
C LEU A 349 -13.13 -0.17 -10.57
N MET A 350 -12.86 0.42 -9.41
CA MET A 350 -11.87 -0.09 -8.46
C MET A 350 -12.36 0.18 -7.04
N ALA A 351 -12.57 -0.88 -6.26
CA ALA A 351 -12.84 -0.78 -4.83
C ALA A 351 -11.71 -0.02 -4.12
N GLY A 352 -12.04 1.02 -3.36
CA GLY A 352 -11.09 1.93 -2.69
C GLY A 352 -10.13 1.22 -1.73
N GLY A 353 -10.53 0.08 -1.16
CA GLY A 353 -9.65 -0.82 -0.39
C GLY A 353 -8.43 -1.34 -1.15
N THR A 354 -8.42 -1.22 -2.49
CA THR A 354 -7.26 -1.50 -3.37
C THR A 354 -6.11 -0.51 -3.14
N ILE A 355 -6.42 0.75 -2.80
CA ILE A 355 -5.43 1.82 -2.61
C ILE A 355 -4.95 1.75 -1.16
N ARG A 356 -3.68 1.38 -0.96
CA ARG A 356 -3.08 1.11 0.37
C ARG A 356 -2.03 2.13 0.82
N GLY A 357 -1.88 3.26 0.12
CA GLY A 357 -0.79 4.21 0.39
C GLY A 357 -0.86 4.94 1.74
N ASP A 358 -2.05 5.01 2.36
CA ASP A 358 -2.42 5.75 3.59
C ASP A 358 -1.62 7.04 3.87
N GLN A 359 -1.49 7.86 2.83
CA GLN A 359 -0.83 9.16 2.90
C GLN A 359 -1.25 10.05 1.73
N ILE A 360 -0.83 11.32 1.81
CA ILE A 360 -0.84 12.21 0.67
C ILE A 360 0.57 12.20 0.09
N TYR A 361 0.75 11.69 -1.12
CA TYR A 361 2.03 11.80 -1.82
C TYR A 361 2.20 13.26 -2.29
N PRO A 362 3.24 13.99 -1.83
CA PRO A 362 3.40 15.41 -2.17
C PRO A 362 3.79 15.61 -3.64
N PRO A 363 3.61 16.82 -4.20
CA PRO A 363 4.21 17.20 -5.47
C PRO A 363 5.72 16.92 -5.48
N GLY A 364 6.20 16.20 -6.50
CA GLY A 364 7.57 15.72 -6.53
C GLY A 364 7.76 14.44 -7.34
N ILE A 365 8.93 13.82 -7.15
CA ILE A 365 9.33 12.57 -7.78
C ILE A 365 8.51 11.41 -7.20
N LEU A 366 7.89 10.62 -8.08
CA LEU A 366 7.30 9.33 -7.73
C LEU A 366 8.34 8.23 -8.00
N ARG A 367 8.57 7.39 -6.99
CA ARG A 367 9.48 6.24 -7.03
C ARG A 367 8.70 4.94 -7.23
N LEU A 368 9.40 3.87 -7.62
CA LEU A 368 8.78 2.56 -7.74
C LEU A 368 8.19 2.08 -6.40
N LYS A 369 8.84 2.37 -5.27
CA LYS A 369 8.32 2.05 -3.94
C LYS A 369 6.97 2.67 -3.64
N ASP A 370 6.71 3.89 -4.11
CA ASP A 370 5.47 4.61 -3.84
C ASP A 370 4.29 3.91 -4.54
N VAL A 371 4.48 3.44 -5.78
CA VAL A 371 3.46 2.66 -6.51
C VAL A 371 3.26 1.27 -5.90
N LEU A 372 4.34 0.59 -5.47
CA LEU A 372 4.23 -0.75 -4.88
C LEU A 372 3.60 -0.72 -3.48
N ASN A 373 3.90 0.28 -2.65
CA ASN A 373 3.22 0.48 -1.36
C ASN A 373 1.76 0.90 -1.55
N CYS A 374 1.46 1.69 -2.59
CA CYS A 374 0.09 2.10 -2.89
C CYS A 374 -0.77 0.96 -3.46
N PHE A 375 -0.16 0.01 -4.18
CA PHE A 375 -0.82 -1.14 -4.81
C PHE A 375 -0.05 -2.45 -4.53
N PRO A 376 -0.04 -2.94 -3.28
CA PRO A 376 0.80 -4.06 -2.84
C PRO A 376 0.22 -5.43 -3.21
N PHE A 377 -1.07 -5.50 -3.55
CA PHE A 377 -1.77 -6.74 -3.87
C PHE A 377 -1.43 -7.25 -5.28
N GLU A 378 -1.10 -8.53 -5.39
CA GLU A 378 -0.80 -9.24 -6.65
C GLU A 378 -2.09 -9.65 -7.41
N ASP A 379 -3.13 -8.82 -7.36
CA ASP A 379 -4.46 -9.08 -7.96
C ASP A 379 -4.58 -8.34 -9.32
N PRO A 380 -4.80 -9.04 -10.45
CA PRO A 380 -4.72 -8.46 -11.78
C PRO A 380 -5.96 -7.65 -12.17
N VAL A 381 -5.77 -6.72 -13.10
CA VAL A 381 -6.87 -6.03 -13.81
C VAL A 381 -7.43 -6.99 -14.87
N VAL A 382 -8.75 -7.14 -14.83
CA VAL A 382 -9.56 -7.98 -15.73
C VAL A 382 -10.55 -7.12 -16.50
N LEU A 383 -11.02 -7.62 -17.64
CA LEU A 383 -12.03 -6.96 -18.46
C LEU A 383 -13.29 -7.81 -18.48
N LEU A 384 -14.36 -7.28 -17.91
CA LEU A 384 -15.67 -7.93 -17.87
C LEU A 384 -16.63 -7.30 -18.88
N ARG A 385 -17.60 -8.09 -19.34
CA ARG A 385 -18.80 -7.61 -20.03
C ARG A 385 -20.03 -7.94 -19.18
N VAL A 386 -20.69 -6.90 -18.71
CA VAL A 386 -21.82 -6.98 -17.76
C VAL A 386 -23.02 -6.17 -18.28
N SER A 387 -24.23 -6.43 -17.78
CA SER A 387 -25.40 -5.60 -18.05
C SER A 387 -25.30 -4.24 -17.34
N GLY A 388 -26.05 -3.25 -17.81
CA GLY A 388 -26.18 -1.97 -17.12
C GLY A 388 -26.76 -2.11 -15.72
N GLN A 389 -27.68 -3.07 -15.51
CA GLN A 389 -28.21 -3.37 -14.17
C GLN A 389 -27.12 -3.86 -13.23
N ALA A 390 -26.31 -4.85 -13.65
CA ALA A 390 -25.22 -5.37 -12.83
C ALA A 390 -24.18 -4.29 -12.45
N LEU A 391 -23.96 -3.32 -13.34
CA LEU A 391 -23.12 -2.15 -13.09
C LEU A 391 -23.75 -1.17 -12.09
N ILE A 392 -25.06 -0.93 -12.17
CA ILE A 392 -25.81 -0.14 -11.16
C ILE A 392 -25.75 -0.84 -9.80
N ASP A 393 -25.99 -2.15 -9.74
CA ASP A 393 -25.94 -2.95 -8.51
C ASP A 393 -24.54 -2.93 -7.89
N ALA A 394 -23.47 -2.87 -8.70
CA ALA A 394 -22.11 -2.72 -8.21
C ALA A 394 -21.85 -1.33 -7.60
N LEU A 395 -22.39 -0.26 -8.20
CA LEU A 395 -22.32 1.09 -7.63
C LEU A 395 -23.12 1.19 -6.32
N GLU A 396 -24.31 0.58 -6.27
CA GLU A 396 -25.15 0.45 -5.08
C GLU A 396 -24.43 -0.28 -3.94
N ASN A 397 -23.83 -1.45 -4.21
CA ASN A 397 -22.97 -2.12 -3.22
C ASN A 397 -21.84 -1.20 -2.75
N GLY A 398 -21.20 -0.46 -3.68
CA GLY A 398 -20.10 0.44 -3.36
C GLY A 398 -20.45 1.53 -2.34
N VAL A 399 -21.69 2.03 -2.32
CA VAL A 399 -22.14 3.06 -1.36
C VAL A 399 -23.01 2.51 -0.21
N SER A 400 -23.32 1.21 -0.22
CA SER A 400 -24.30 0.56 0.68
C SER A 400 -24.04 0.75 2.18
N GLU A 401 -22.78 0.69 2.62
CA GLU A 401 -22.40 0.72 4.05
C GLU A 401 -21.90 2.10 4.53
N LEU A 402 -21.86 3.12 3.68
CA LEU A 402 -21.44 4.46 4.09
C LEU A 402 -22.30 4.94 5.29
N PRO A 403 -21.69 5.51 6.36
CA PRO A 403 -20.32 6.05 6.42
C PRO A 403 -19.20 5.09 6.84
N ALA A 404 -19.45 3.79 7.02
CA ALA A 404 -18.39 2.86 7.42
C ALA A 404 -17.23 2.84 6.40
N LEU A 405 -15.99 2.70 6.88
CA LEU A 405 -14.77 2.69 6.05
C LEU A 405 -14.55 1.33 5.36
N GLU A 406 -15.57 0.86 4.65
CA GLU A 406 -15.51 -0.36 3.86
C GLU A 406 -14.58 -0.22 2.66
N GLY A 407 -13.93 -1.32 2.27
CA GLY A 407 -13.09 -1.35 1.05
C GLY A 407 -13.90 -1.13 -0.24
N ARG A 408 -15.21 -1.40 -0.20
CA ARG A 408 -16.10 -1.49 -1.38
C ARG A 408 -16.42 -0.16 -2.08
N PHE A 409 -16.13 1.00 -1.50
CA PHE A 409 -16.40 2.28 -2.18
C PHE A 409 -15.67 2.39 -3.52
N CYS A 410 -16.40 2.56 -4.62
CA CYS A 410 -15.84 2.51 -5.97
C CYS A 410 -15.19 3.84 -6.39
N GLN A 411 -13.88 3.81 -6.67
CA GLN A 411 -13.21 4.81 -7.51
C GLN A 411 -13.50 4.47 -8.99
N VAL A 412 -13.72 5.48 -9.85
CA VAL A 412 -14.34 5.24 -11.18
C VAL A 412 -13.70 6.00 -12.34
N SER A 413 -13.85 5.47 -13.56
CA SER A 413 -13.51 6.15 -14.83
C SER A 413 -14.53 5.84 -15.93
N GLY A 414 -14.72 6.78 -16.87
CA GLY A 414 -15.68 6.66 -17.98
C GLY A 414 -17.15 6.82 -17.59
N LEU A 415 -17.45 6.79 -16.29
CA LEU A 415 -18.78 6.94 -15.71
C LEU A 415 -18.85 8.11 -14.71
N THR A 416 -20.06 8.58 -14.44
CA THR A 416 -20.38 9.58 -13.42
C THR A 416 -21.67 9.18 -12.71
N TYR A 417 -21.68 9.16 -11.39
CA TYR A 417 -22.86 8.77 -10.60
C TYR A 417 -23.07 9.67 -9.39
N GLY A 418 -24.33 9.74 -8.94
CA GLY A 418 -24.73 10.41 -7.72
C GLY A 418 -25.43 9.45 -6.77
N PHE A 419 -25.32 9.70 -5.47
CA PHE A 419 -25.95 8.87 -4.44
C PHE A 419 -26.49 9.70 -3.28
N ASP A 420 -27.59 9.25 -2.68
CA ASP A 420 -28.15 9.74 -1.42
C ASP A 420 -27.79 8.74 -0.31
N ARG A 421 -27.06 9.21 0.71
CA ARG A 421 -26.62 8.39 1.84
C ARG A 421 -27.73 8.12 2.87
N SER A 422 -28.79 8.93 2.89
CA SER A 422 -29.94 8.76 3.78
C SER A 422 -30.84 7.60 3.36
N ALA A 423 -30.82 7.24 2.07
CA ALA A 423 -31.59 6.15 1.51
C ALA A 423 -31.12 4.76 2.01
N PRO A 424 -32.00 3.74 2.00
CA PRO A 424 -31.66 2.37 2.38
C PRO A 424 -30.51 1.81 1.54
N PRO A 425 -29.64 0.95 2.10
CA PRO A 425 -28.64 0.20 1.34
C PRO A 425 -29.27 -0.52 0.13
N MET A 426 -28.55 -0.55 -0.99
CA MET A 426 -29.04 -1.03 -2.31
C MET A 426 -30.17 -0.21 -2.96
N SER A 427 -30.43 1.00 -2.46
CA SER A 427 -31.33 2.00 -3.09
C SER A 427 -30.80 3.43 -2.92
N ARG A 428 -29.48 3.63 -2.94
CA ARG A 428 -28.79 4.90 -2.71
C ARG A 428 -28.42 5.64 -3.99
N VAL A 429 -28.22 4.97 -5.12
CA VAL A 429 -27.76 5.59 -6.37
C VAL A 429 -28.92 6.34 -7.03
N THR A 430 -28.80 7.67 -7.12
CA THR A 430 -29.85 8.55 -7.65
C THR A 430 -29.74 8.73 -9.17
N PHE A 431 -28.52 8.66 -9.71
CA PHE A 431 -28.27 8.59 -11.15
C PHE A 431 -26.92 7.93 -11.42
N ALA A 432 -26.79 7.24 -12.55
CA ALA A 432 -25.51 6.78 -13.08
C ALA A 432 -25.48 7.00 -14.61
N ARG A 433 -24.32 7.42 -15.13
CA ARG A 433 -24.12 7.79 -16.54
C ARG A 433 -22.79 7.30 -17.07
N ILE A 434 -22.76 6.83 -18.33
CA ILE A 434 -21.54 6.54 -19.10
C ILE A 434 -21.51 7.47 -20.31
N GLY A 435 -20.36 8.10 -20.58
CA GLY A 435 -20.24 9.04 -21.71
C GLY A 435 -21.22 10.23 -21.68
N GLY A 436 -21.76 10.55 -20.49
CA GLY A 436 -22.79 11.58 -20.29
C GLY A 436 -24.24 11.11 -20.49
N GLN A 437 -24.48 9.90 -20.98
CA GLN A 437 -25.83 9.31 -21.12
C GLN A 437 -26.18 8.44 -19.90
N PRO A 438 -27.45 8.35 -19.48
CA PRO A 438 -27.89 7.39 -18.47
C PRO A 438 -27.50 5.96 -18.83
N ILE A 439 -27.15 5.15 -17.84
CA ILE A 439 -26.90 3.71 -18.04
C ILE A 439 -28.24 3.04 -18.36
N ASP A 440 -28.36 2.46 -19.54
CA ASP A 440 -29.45 1.56 -19.92
C ASP A 440 -29.24 0.20 -19.22
N PRO A 441 -30.18 -0.30 -18.39
CA PRO A 441 -30.02 -1.56 -17.64
C PRO A 441 -29.81 -2.81 -18.51
N GLU A 442 -30.39 -2.85 -19.72
CA GLU A 442 -30.40 -4.03 -20.60
C GLU A 442 -29.18 -4.08 -21.53
N LEU A 443 -28.54 -2.94 -21.80
CA LEU A 443 -27.34 -2.90 -22.62
C LEU A 443 -26.14 -3.52 -21.88
N LYS A 444 -25.28 -4.20 -22.65
CA LYS A 444 -24.00 -4.72 -22.16
C LYS A 444 -22.89 -3.69 -22.29
N TYR A 445 -22.13 -3.46 -21.22
CA TYR A 445 -20.98 -2.57 -21.16
C TYR A 445 -19.70 -3.35 -20.84
N THR A 446 -18.56 -2.83 -21.31
CA THR A 446 -17.23 -3.33 -20.95
C THR A 446 -16.68 -2.56 -19.75
N VAL A 447 -16.25 -3.30 -18.72
CA VAL A 447 -15.82 -2.76 -17.43
C VAL A 447 -14.44 -3.30 -17.10
N ALA A 448 -13.44 -2.42 -17.02
CA ALA A 448 -12.15 -2.76 -16.45
C ALA A 448 -12.24 -2.72 -14.92
N THR A 449 -11.95 -3.85 -14.27
CA THR A 449 -12.00 -4.00 -12.81
C THR A 449 -10.85 -4.91 -12.35
N ARG A 450 -10.79 -5.33 -11.07
CA ARG A 450 -9.83 -6.35 -10.63
C ARG A 450 -10.47 -7.72 -10.45
N GLY A 451 -9.65 -8.77 -10.54
CA GLY A 451 -10.03 -10.16 -10.25
C GLY A 451 -10.78 -10.30 -8.91
N TYR A 452 -10.30 -9.65 -7.84
CA TYR A 452 -10.99 -9.61 -6.55
C TYR A 452 -12.48 -9.25 -6.63
N MET A 453 -12.83 -8.21 -7.41
CA MET A 453 -14.23 -7.79 -7.59
C MET A 453 -14.98 -8.73 -8.54
N ALA A 454 -14.29 -9.29 -9.54
CA ALA A 454 -14.83 -10.28 -10.47
C ALA A 454 -15.17 -11.63 -9.78
N ARG A 455 -14.45 -11.99 -8.71
CA ARG A 455 -14.76 -13.12 -7.80
C ARG A 455 -15.83 -12.79 -6.76
N GLY A 456 -16.56 -11.67 -6.92
CA GLY A 456 -17.67 -11.25 -6.05
C GLY A 456 -17.29 -10.87 -4.61
N LYS A 457 -16.01 -10.66 -4.30
CA LYS A 457 -15.54 -10.21 -2.97
C LYS A 457 -16.04 -8.79 -2.68
N ASP A 458 -15.93 -8.34 -1.43
CA ASP A 458 -16.48 -7.03 -0.97
C ASP A 458 -17.98 -6.79 -1.28
N GLY A 459 -18.74 -7.87 -1.54
CA GLY A 459 -20.17 -7.79 -1.88
C GLY A 459 -20.47 -7.56 -3.37
N PHE A 460 -19.47 -7.59 -4.26
CA PHE A 460 -19.63 -7.38 -5.71
C PHE A 460 -20.23 -8.59 -6.45
N SER A 461 -21.25 -9.25 -5.90
CA SER A 461 -21.89 -10.43 -6.50
C SER A 461 -22.49 -10.15 -7.89
N SER A 462 -22.87 -8.90 -8.20
CA SER A 462 -23.31 -8.50 -9.54
C SER A 462 -22.20 -8.54 -10.60
N LEU A 463 -20.93 -8.52 -10.18
CA LEU A 463 -19.76 -8.65 -11.06
C LEU A 463 -19.20 -10.09 -11.07
N LEU A 464 -19.87 -11.04 -10.40
CA LEU A 464 -19.41 -12.42 -10.31
C LEU A 464 -19.31 -13.05 -11.70
N VAL A 465 -18.13 -13.60 -12.01
CA VAL A 465 -17.82 -14.19 -13.31
C VAL A 465 -18.41 -15.58 -13.51
N GLN A 466 -18.67 -15.94 -14.77
CA GLN A 466 -19.22 -17.25 -15.16
C GLN A 466 -18.36 -18.43 -14.70
N SER A 467 -17.03 -18.26 -14.62
CA SER A 467 -16.10 -19.27 -14.08
C SER A 467 -16.32 -19.55 -12.58
N GLU A 468 -16.89 -18.60 -11.84
CA GLU A 468 -17.25 -18.71 -10.41
C GLU A 468 -18.78 -18.84 -10.21
N ASN A 469 -19.53 -19.22 -11.25
CA ASN A 469 -21.00 -19.40 -11.28
C ASN A 469 -21.83 -18.09 -11.20
N GLY A 470 -21.29 -16.96 -11.65
CA GLY A 470 -22.04 -15.72 -11.86
C GLY A 470 -22.42 -15.44 -13.33
N ASP A 471 -22.95 -14.24 -13.59
CA ASP A 471 -23.47 -13.85 -14.91
C ASP A 471 -22.44 -13.08 -15.78
N ALA A 472 -21.37 -12.54 -15.19
CA ALA A 472 -20.42 -11.68 -15.89
C ALA A 472 -19.54 -12.46 -16.89
N GLU A 473 -19.47 -11.97 -18.13
CA GLU A 473 -18.70 -12.55 -19.23
C GLU A 473 -17.25 -12.02 -19.18
N GLU A 474 -16.27 -12.90 -18.98
CA GLU A 474 -14.85 -12.53 -18.96
C GLU A 474 -14.30 -12.33 -20.37
N LEU A 475 -13.93 -11.10 -20.73
CA LEU A 475 -13.21 -10.79 -21.97
C LEU A 475 -11.69 -10.90 -21.80
N VAL A 476 -11.19 -10.60 -20.59
CA VAL A 476 -9.82 -10.87 -20.15
C VAL A 476 -9.92 -11.43 -18.73
N CYS A 477 -9.67 -12.72 -18.56
CA CYS A 477 -9.63 -13.41 -17.28
C CYS A 477 -8.35 -13.12 -16.49
N GLU A 478 -8.29 -13.56 -15.24
CA GLU A 478 -7.16 -13.29 -14.33
C GLU A 478 -5.80 -13.78 -14.85
N GLU A 479 -5.76 -14.94 -15.52
CA GLU A 479 -4.52 -15.50 -16.11
C GLU A 479 -3.91 -14.60 -17.20
N ASN A 480 -4.75 -13.81 -17.89
CA ASN A 480 -4.35 -12.89 -18.95
C ASN A 480 -4.38 -11.41 -18.51
N GLY A 481 -4.79 -11.15 -17.27
CA GLY A 481 -4.89 -9.83 -16.68
C GLY A 481 -3.52 -9.24 -16.32
N VAL A 482 -3.49 -7.93 -16.06
CA VAL A 482 -2.24 -7.20 -15.78
C VAL A 482 -2.33 -6.44 -14.47
N LEU A 483 -1.30 -6.54 -13.62
CA LEU A 483 -1.26 -5.82 -12.35
C LEU A 483 -1.32 -4.30 -12.53
N ILE A 484 -2.04 -3.61 -11.65
CA ILE A 484 -2.12 -2.12 -11.62
C ILE A 484 -0.73 -1.48 -11.58
N SER A 485 0.19 -2.04 -10.78
CA SER A 485 1.58 -1.59 -10.68
C SER A 485 2.34 -1.70 -12.02
N THR A 486 2.04 -2.72 -12.83
CA THR A 486 2.58 -2.89 -14.18
C THR A 486 2.00 -1.87 -15.16
N ILE A 487 0.68 -1.61 -15.14
CA ILE A 487 0.04 -0.59 -15.97
C ILE A 487 0.62 0.81 -15.64
N LEU A 488 0.73 1.16 -14.36
CA LEU A 488 1.37 2.39 -13.90
C LEU A 488 2.82 2.51 -14.37
N ARG A 489 3.61 1.44 -14.24
CA ARG A 489 5.01 1.40 -14.70
C ARG A 489 5.09 1.57 -16.22
N GLN A 490 4.23 0.92 -17.00
CA GLN A 490 4.19 1.06 -18.45
C GLN A 490 3.81 2.48 -18.89
N TYR A 491 2.82 3.11 -18.24
CA TYR A 491 2.45 4.51 -18.48
C TYR A 491 3.62 5.46 -18.23
N PHE A 492 4.32 5.32 -17.11
CA PHE A 492 5.48 6.16 -16.81
C PHE A 492 6.67 5.90 -17.74
N LEU A 493 6.89 4.65 -18.16
CA LEU A 493 7.88 4.32 -19.20
C LEU A 493 7.51 4.90 -20.56
N SER A 494 6.23 4.89 -20.94
CA SER A 494 5.78 5.48 -22.20
C SER A 494 5.94 7.00 -22.19
N LEU A 495 5.65 7.69 -21.07
CA LEU A 495 5.99 9.12 -20.90
C LEU A 495 7.49 9.40 -21.09
N LYS A 496 8.37 8.54 -20.57
CA LYS A 496 9.83 8.66 -20.75
C LYS A 496 10.25 8.50 -22.22
N VAL A 497 9.62 7.60 -22.96
CA VAL A 497 9.86 7.41 -24.41
C VAL A 497 9.29 8.59 -25.19
N ILE A 498 8.03 8.94 -24.96
CA ILE A 498 7.33 10.06 -25.62
C ILE A 498 8.08 11.37 -25.36
N SER A 499 8.61 11.63 -24.17
CA SER A 499 9.37 12.86 -23.90
C SER A 499 10.75 12.90 -24.58
N LYS A 500 11.43 11.75 -24.71
CA LYS A 500 12.59 11.63 -25.61
C LYS A 500 12.21 11.93 -27.06
N TRP A 501 10.99 11.55 -27.47
CA TRP A 501 10.47 11.77 -28.83
C TRP A 501 9.92 13.18 -29.04
N THR A 502 9.35 13.88 -28.04
CA THR A 502 8.97 15.30 -28.17
C THR A 502 10.18 16.22 -28.18
N ARG A 503 11.31 15.75 -27.64
CA ARG A 503 12.66 16.27 -27.93
C ARG A 503 13.19 15.82 -29.31
N TRP A 504 12.31 15.65 -30.31
CA TRP A 504 12.68 15.43 -31.71
C TRP A 504 13.49 16.63 -32.21
N SER A 505 14.81 16.58 -32.04
CA SER A 505 15.68 17.62 -32.54
C SER A 505 15.59 17.65 -34.07
N ALA A 506 15.81 18.81 -34.66
CA ALA A 506 15.93 18.93 -36.11
C ALA A 506 17.06 18.03 -36.67
N SER A 507 18.04 17.60 -35.86
CA SER A 507 19.06 16.62 -36.28
C SER A 507 18.51 15.19 -36.34
N LEU A 508 17.67 14.76 -35.41
CA LEU A 508 16.99 13.47 -35.44
C LEU A 508 15.96 13.40 -36.57
N ASN A 509 15.26 14.51 -36.84
CA ASN A 509 14.34 14.58 -37.97
C ASN A 509 15.09 14.57 -39.32
N ARG A 510 16.27 15.20 -39.40
CA ARG A 510 17.19 15.03 -40.55
C ARG A 510 17.78 13.63 -40.66
N HIS A 511 18.10 12.96 -39.55
CA HIS A 511 18.65 11.61 -39.56
C HIS A 511 17.60 10.62 -40.08
N TRP A 512 16.42 10.56 -39.47
CA TRP A 512 15.34 9.69 -39.93
C TRP A 512 14.79 10.10 -41.31
N GLY A 513 14.80 11.39 -41.64
CA GLY A 513 14.56 11.88 -42.99
C GLY A 513 15.59 11.39 -44.01
N SER A 514 16.88 11.34 -43.64
CA SER A 514 17.93 10.72 -44.48
C SER A 514 17.70 9.24 -44.60
N VAL A 515 17.55 8.50 -43.50
CA VAL A 515 17.28 7.04 -43.51
C VAL A 515 16.08 6.71 -44.39
N HIS A 516 14.98 7.45 -44.29
CA HIS A 516 13.82 7.33 -45.18
C HIS A 516 14.17 7.65 -46.65
N THR A 517 14.86 8.76 -46.91
CA THR A 517 15.30 9.14 -48.26
C THR A 517 16.23 8.10 -48.87
N ASP A 518 17.15 7.53 -48.09
CA ASP A 518 18.18 6.58 -48.50
C ASP A 518 17.55 5.19 -48.76
N LEU A 519 16.60 4.75 -47.93
CA LEU A 519 15.71 3.60 -48.19
C LEU A 519 14.98 3.70 -49.53
N HIS A 520 14.60 4.93 -49.92
CA HIS A 520 13.96 5.20 -51.22
C HIS A 520 14.96 5.49 -52.36
N ARG A 521 16.20 5.87 -52.06
CA ARG A 521 17.23 6.27 -53.06
C ARG A 521 17.82 5.08 -53.81
N GLU A 522 17.95 3.93 -53.14
CA GLU A 522 18.53 2.72 -53.75
C GLU A 522 17.49 1.77 -54.38
N GLY A 523 16.21 2.12 -54.39
CA GLY A 523 15.16 1.32 -55.05
C GLY A 523 14.79 0.01 -54.33
N TRP A 524 15.18 -0.16 -53.07
CA TRP A 524 14.81 -1.32 -52.24
C TRP A 524 13.30 -1.36 -51.96
N VAL A 525 12.66 -0.20 -51.84
CA VAL A 525 11.20 -0.07 -51.74
C VAL A 525 10.60 0.16 -53.12
N LYS A 526 10.10 -0.90 -53.75
CA LYS A 526 9.33 -0.80 -55.01
C LYS A 526 7.93 -0.24 -54.71
N PRO A 527 7.38 0.64 -55.58
CA PRO A 527 5.99 1.05 -55.46
C PRO A 527 5.05 -0.16 -55.59
N PRO A 528 3.87 -0.14 -54.96
CA PRO A 528 2.88 -1.20 -55.11
C PRO A 528 2.50 -1.37 -56.59
N SER A 529 2.48 -2.62 -57.07
CA SER A 529 2.16 -2.91 -58.48
C SER A 529 0.73 -2.48 -58.80
N SER A 530 0.53 -1.78 -59.90
CA SER A 530 -0.80 -1.33 -60.37
C SER A 530 -1.71 -2.46 -60.88
N SER A 531 -1.22 -3.69 -60.94
CA SER A 531 -2.04 -4.89 -61.15
C SER A 531 -2.80 -5.23 -59.88
N ALA A 532 -4.12 -5.36 -59.95
CA ALA A 532 -4.91 -5.96 -58.88
C ALA A 532 -4.31 -7.32 -58.50
N SER A 533 -4.12 -7.56 -57.21
CA SER A 533 -3.48 -8.78 -56.72
C SER A 533 -4.24 -10.00 -57.26
N PRO A 534 -3.58 -10.94 -57.96
CA PRO A 534 -4.25 -12.15 -58.41
C PRO A 534 -4.81 -12.88 -57.20
N VAL A 535 -6.08 -13.27 -57.30
CA VAL A 535 -6.81 -14.01 -56.27
C VAL A 535 -6.00 -15.23 -55.86
N SER A 536 -5.93 -15.48 -54.55
CA SER A 536 -5.17 -16.55 -53.90
C SER A 536 -5.08 -17.86 -54.70
N ALA A 537 -3.99 -17.99 -55.46
CA ALA A 537 -3.54 -19.25 -56.03
C ALA A 537 -2.39 -19.75 -55.14
N LYS A 538 -2.60 -20.91 -54.50
CA LYS A 538 -1.62 -21.53 -53.60
C LYS A 538 -0.24 -21.59 -54.25
N ALA A 539 0.79 -21.20 -53.50
CA ALA A 539 2.17 -21.22 -53.96
C ALA A 539 2.56 -22.63 -54.48
N PRO A 540 3.00 -22.78 -55.73
CA PRO A 540 3.51 -24.05 -56.23
C PRO A 540 4.90 -24.30 -55.64
N GLY A 541 5.06 -25.40 -54.91
CA GLY A 541 6.35 -25.76 -54.33
C GLY A 541 7.30 -26.39 -55.34
N ASN A 542 8.53 -25.87 -55.43
CA ASN A 542 9.72 -26.71 -55.55
C ASN A 542 10.99 -25.91 -55.14
N PRO A 543 12.09 -26.58 -54.73
CA PRO A 543 13.22 -25.94 -54.07
C PRO A 543 14.23 -25.37 -55.06
N LEU A 544 14.88 -24.26 -54.68
CA LEU A 544 16.08 -23.77 -55.36
C LEU A 544 17.27 -23.72 -54.40
N THR A 545 18.35 -24.31 -54.87
CA THR A 545 19.62 -24.62 -54.23
C THR A 545 20.39 -23.38 -53.76
N ARG A 546 20.99 -23.46 -52.55
CA ARG A 546 22.06 -22.52 -52.13
C ARG A 546 23.34 -22.78 -52.92
N PRO A 547 24.04 -21.75 -53.44
CA PRO A 547 25.40 -21.90 -53.95
C PRO A 547 26.42 -22.01 -52.80
N PRO A 548 27.57 -22.67 -53.02
CA PRO A 548 28.56 -22.92 -51.97
C PRO A 548 29.53 -21.75 -51.75
N LEU A 549 30.04 -21.63 -50.53
CA LEU A 549 31.14 -20.73 -50.18
C LEU A 549 32.49 -21.35 -50.55
N SER A 550 33.24 -20.71 -51.45
CA SER A 550 34.65 -21.03 -51.71
C SER A 550 35.57 -19.99 -51.07
N GLY A 551 36.33 -20.42 -50.07
CA GLY A 551 37.38 -19.58 -49.48
C GLY A 551 38.71 -19.74 -50.22
N THR A 552 39.38 -18.62 -50.50
CA THR A 552 40.84 -18.53 -50.64
C THR A 552 41.30 -17.25 -49.95
N GLY A 553 42.41 -17.30 -49.23
CA GLY A 553 42.88 -16.21 -48.36
C GLY A 553 44.25 -15.64 -48.73
N ARG A 554 44.83 -14.86 -47.80
CA ARG A 554 46.07 -14.05 -47.90
C ARG A 554 45.96 -12.79 -48.77
N GLU A 555 46.65 -11.67 -48.51
CA GLU A 555 47.40 -11.12 -47.35
C GLU A 555 47.69 -9.62 -47.69
N ALA A 556 47.91 -8.66 -46.78
CA ALA A 556 47.42 -8.38 -45.42
C ALA A 556 47.93 -6.98 -44.99
N TYR A 557 47.10 -6.07 -44.43
CA TYR A 557 47.60 -4.84 -43.76
C TYR A 557 46.89 -4.51 -42.44
N TYR A 558 47.71 -4.09 -41.49
CA TYR A 558 47.45 -3.97 -40.04
C TYR A 558 47.34 -2.48 -39.63
N TYR A 559 46.71 -2.17 -38.50
CA TYR A 559 47.43 -1.78 -37.26
C TYR A 559 46.48 -1.36 -36.13
N GLY A 560 46.49 -2.15 -35.05
CA GLY A 560 46.17 -1.68 -33.70
C GLY A 560 47.40 -1.87 -32.81
N ARG A 561 47.79 -0.83 -32.08
CA ARG A 561 48.73 -0.89 -30.94
C ARG A 561 48.40 0.24 -29.97
N PHE A 562 48.10 -0.11 -28.73
CA PHE A 562 48.37 0.78 -27.59
C PHE A 562 49.78 0.46 -27.04
N PRO A 563 50.50 1.42 -26.47
CA PRO A 563 51.79 1.17 -25.83
C PRO A 563 51.65 0.33 -24.57
N GLN A 564 52.68 -0.46 -24.29
CA GLN A 564 52.85 -1.24 -23.09
C GLN A 564 53.79 -0.47 -22.16
N GLU A 565 53.30 0.00 -21.01
CA GLU A 565 54.18 0.39 -19.90
C GLU A 565 54.44 -0.84 -19.04
N VAL A 566 55.71 -1.04 -18.68
CA VAL A 566 56.18 -2.13 -17.83
C VAL A 566 56.82 -1.52 -16.60
N GLU A 567 56.20 -1.73 -15.44
CA GLU A 567 56.91 -1.82 -14.17
C GLU A 567 56.39 -3.02 -13.37
N GLN A 568 57.13 -3.41 -12.33
CA GLN A 568 57.36 -4.82 -12.02
C GLN A 568 56.41 -5.46 -11.00
N HIS A 569 56.38 -6.80 -11.03
CA HIS A 569 56.07 -7.80 -9.97
C HIS A 569 55.61 -7.28 -8.59
N THR A 570 54.64 -7.89 -7.91
CA THR A 570 54.63 -9.33 -7.57
C THR A 570 53.22 -9.94 -7.43
N ALA A 571 53.10 -11.23 -7.74
CA ALA A 571 51.91 -12.02 -7.42
C ALA A 571 51.84 -12.34 -5.91
N ASN A 572 50.62 -12.54 -5.40
CA ASN A 572 50.42 -13.58 -4.39
C ASN A 572 49.06 -14.27 -4.57
N SER A 573 49.06 -15.60 -4.39
CA SER A 573 47.94 -16.50 -4.64
C SER A 573 47.14 -16.80 -3.37
N GLY A 574 45.84 -17.04 -3.51
CA GLY A 574 45.01 -17.55 -2.41
C GLY A 574 43.56 -17.73 -2.83
N GLY A 575 43.22 -18.89 -3.39
CA GLY A 575 41.84 -19.23 -3.77
C GLY A 575 41.21 -20.23 -2.81
N THR A 576 39.89 -20.15 -2.65
CA THR A 576 39.02 -21.25 -2.21
C THR A 576 37.66 -21.11 -2.89
N ASN A 577 37.27 -22.12 -3.68
CA ASN A 577 35.92 -22.25 -4.23
C ASN A 577 34.96 -22.80 -3.18
N SER A 578 33.69 -22.38 -3.23
CA SER A 578 32.55 -23.27 -3.03
C SER A 578 31.28 -22.66 -3.67
N ASP A 579 30.99 -23.14 -4.88
CA ASP A 579 29.66 -23.45 -5.40
C ASP A 579 28.53 -22.41 -5.29
N ALA A 580 28.40 -21.59 -6.35
CA ALA A 580 27.14 -20.97 -6.74
C ALA A 580 26.69 -21.59 -8.07
N MET A 581 25.50 -22.19 -8.09
CA MET A 581 24.84 -22.72 -9.30
C MET A 581 23.84 -21.71 -9.85
N ASP A 582 23.84 -21.58 -11.17
CA ASP A 582 22.82 -21.01 -12.06
C ASP A 582 22.25 -19.62 -11.70
N SER A 583 22.95 -18.60 -12.23
CA SER A 583 22.38 -17.30 -12.56
C SER A 583 22.18 -17.23 -14.07
N ASP A 584 20.93 -17.35 -14.55
CA ASP A 584 20.61 -17.08 -15.96
C ASP A 584 21.01 -15.64 -16.33
N SER A 585 21.88 -15.54 -17.33
CA SER A 585 22.55 -14.31 -17.73
C SER A 585 21.85 -13.65 -18.92
N ASP A 586 20.88 -12.77 -18.65
CA ASP A 586 20.49 -11.73 -19.61
C ASP A 586 21.56 -10.61 -19.60
N GLU A 587 22.62 -10.80 -20.38
CA GLU A 587 23.58 -9.74 -20.70
C GLU A 587 22.94 -8.71 -21.64
N ASP A 588 22.37 -7.65 -21.06
CA ASP A 588 21.92 -6.46 -21.79
C ASP A 588 23.18 -5.68 -22.28
N PRO A 589 23.32 -5.38 -23.59
CA PRO A 589 24.54 -4.80 -24.13
C PRO A 589 24.73 -3.32 -23.77
N ASP A 590 26.00 -2.91 -23.74
CA ASP A 590 26.49 -1.53 -23.60
C ASP A 590 26.16 -0.80 -22.29
N VAL A 591 26.96 -1.09 -21.26
CA VAL A 591 27.31 -0.12 -20.22
C VAL A 591 28.00 1.08 -20.87
N LEU A 592 27.23 2.11 -21.21
CA LEU A 592 27.81 3.42 -21.55
C LEU A 592 28.50 3.98 -20.30
N PRO A 593 29.80 4.35 -20.36
CA PRO A 593 30.45 5.04 -19.25
C PRO A 593 29.79 6.40 -19.03
N SER A 594 29.62 6.76 -17.76
CA SER A 594 29.08 8.06 -17.34
C SER A 594 29.81 9.22 -18.03
N PRO A 595 29.11 10.13 -18.73
CA PRO A 595 29.76 11.27 -19.35
C PRO A 595 30.07 12.35 -18.29
N ASP A 596 31.32 12.43 -17.87
CA ASP A 596 31.82 13.42 -16.89
C ASP A 596 31.75 14.90 -17.37
N THR A 597 31.25 15.16 -18.58
CA THR A 597 31.12 16.51 -19.15
C THR A 597 29.81 16.72 -19.89
N ASN A 598 29.03 17.70 -19.43
CA ASN A 598 27.81 18.15 -20.09
C ASN A 598 28.15 19.07 -21.28
N TYR A 599 27.94 18.59 -22.51
CA TYR A 599 28.55 19.11 -23.76
C TYR A 599 28.08 20.49 -24.26
N VAL A 600 27.35 21.28 -23.46
CA VAL A 600 26.74 22.55 -23.91
C VAL A 600 27.37 23.80 -23.28
N THR A 601 28.17 23.66 -22.22
CA THR A 601 28.89 24.78 -21.60
C THR A 601 30.29 24.36 -21.15
N LEU A 602 31.32 25.06 -21.65
CA LEU A 602 32.68 24.97 -21.13
C LEU A 602 32.67 25.27 -19.61
N ARG A 603 33.52 24.60 -18.81
CA ARG A 603 33.65 24.93 -17.38
C ARG A 603 33.96 26.43 -17.19
N ALA A 604 33.54 26.99 -16.05
CA ALA A 604 33.94 28.33 -15.66
C ALA A 604 35.44 28.34 -15.32
N PHE A 605 36.17 29.35 -15.79
CA PHE A 605 37.62 29.42 -15.59
C PHE A 605 38.01 30.04 -14.23
N SER A 606 37.02 30.55 -13.48
CA SER A 606 37.13 31.03 -12.10
C SER A 606 35.73 31.15 -11.48
N SER A 607 35.66 31.27 -10.16
CA SER A 607 34.41 31.59 -9.44
C SER A 607 33.78 32.91 -9.91
N ALA A 608 34.59 33.90 -10.29
CA ALA A 608 34.11 35.17 -10.85
C ALA A 608 33.49 35.01 -12.25
N ASP A 609 33.99 34.09 -13.07
CA ASP A 609 33.41 33.74 -14.37
C ASP A 609 32.11 32.95 -14.20
N GLU A 610 32.06 32.03 -13.23
CA GLU A 610 30.85 31.30 -12.86
C GLU A 610 29.74 32.25 -12.39
N GLU A 611 30.04 33.16 -11.47
CA GLU A 611 29.07 34.14 -10.96
C GLU A 611 28.61 35.12 -12.06
N ARG A 612 29.51 35.51 -12.98
CA ARG A 612 29.17 36.32 -14.15
C ARG A 612 28.23 35.58 -15.11
N ARG A 613 28.42 34.27 -15.31
CA ARG A 613 27.53 33.41 -16.10
C ARG A 613 26.17 33.24 -15.43
N LEU A 614 26.13 33.05 -14.11
CA LEU A 614 24.88 33.00 -13.34
C LEU A 614 24.12 34.33 -13.39
N ARG A 615 24.81 35.48 -13.31
CA ARG A 615 24.19 36.80 -13.54
C ARG A 615 23.61 36.95 -14.95
N LEU A 616 24.33 36.48 -15.98
CA LEU A 616 23.85 36.48 -17.37
C LEU A 616 22.62 35.57 -17.55
N ALA A 617 22.63 34.36 -16.99
CA ALA A 617 21.49 33.44 -17.04
C ALA A 617 20.25 34.04 -16.35
N ARG A 618 20.41 34.60 -15.14
CA ARG A 618 19.35 35.31 -14.41
C ARG A 618 18.82 36.52 -15.19
N TRP A 619 19.69 37.26 -15.89
CA TRP A 619 19.29 38.38 -16.75
C TRP A 619 18.52 37.95 -18.00
N VAL A 620 18.94 36.87 -18.67
CA VAL A 620 18.24 36.30 -19.83
C VAL A 620 16.85 35.78 -19.41
N ILE A 621 16.78 35.01 -18.32
CA ILE A 621 15.51 34.50 -17.78
C ILE A 621 14.59 35.67 -17.37
N GLY A 622 15.12 36.68 -16.66
CA GLY A 622 14.39 37.89 -16.28
C GLY A 622 14.02 38.83 -17.44
N ARG A 623 14.51 38.57 -18.66
CA ARG A 623 14.10 39.25 -19.89
C ARG A 623 13.08 38.41 -20.67
N TRP A 624 13.24 37.09 -20.65
CA TRP A 624 12.27 36.13 -21.18
C TRP A 624 10.94 36.19 -20.43
N THR A 625 10.94 36.16 -19.09
CA THR A 625 9.70 36.26 -18.28
C THR A 625 8.94 37.55 -18.52
N ARG A 626 9.66 38.67 -18.71
CA ARG A 626 9.05 39.96 -19.11
C ARG A 626 8.41 39.92 -20.50
N HIS A 627 9.05 39.30 -21.49
CA HIS A 627 8.46 39.15 -22.82
C HIS A 627 7.32 38.11 -22.86
N ALA A 628 7.35 37.11 -21.97
CA ALA A 628 6.31 36.09 -21.83
C ALA A 628 5.14 36.52 -20.89
N GLY A 629 5.21 37.72 -20.29
CA GLY A 629 4.16 38.24 -19.39
C GLY A 629 4.08 37.57 -18.01
N VAL A 630 5.06 36.75 -17.62
CA VAL A 630 5.06 35.96 -16.39
C VAL A 630 5.67 36.76 -15.23
N ARG A 631 4.93 36.95 -14.13
CA ARG A 631 5.49 37.47 -12.87
C ARG A 631 6.27 36.37 -12.15
N SER A 632 7.47 36.69 -11.71
CA SER A 632 8.36 35.78 -10.97
C SER A 632 8.54 36.28 -9.54
N SER A 633 8.26 35.41 -8.57
CA SER A 633 8.65 35.55 -7.17
C SER A 633 9.45 34.30 -6.79
N LEU A 634 10.75 34.31 -7.07
CA LEU A 634 11.65 33.22 -6.69
C LEU A 634 11.91 33.27 -5.18
N SER A 635 11.21 32.42 -4.42
CA SER A 635 11.65 31.92 -3.12
C SER A 635 12.23 30.53 -3.30
N GLU A 636 13.28 30.22 -2.53
CA GLU A 636 14.09 29.01 -2.69
C GLU A 636 13.35 27.75 -2.22
N SER A 637 13.15 26.80 -3.14
CA SER A 637 12.99 25.37 -2.82
C SER A 637 13.33 24.53 -4.05
N ASP A 638 14.57 24.04 -4.13
CA ASP A 638 14.99 23.15 -5.21
C ASP A 638 14.31 21.78 -5.07
N SER A 639 13.31 21.52 -5.91
CA SER A 639 12.93 20.15 -6.27
C SER A 639 13.10 19.98 -7.78
N GLU A 640 14.25 19.43 -8.16
CA GLU A 640 14.55 19.15 -9.58
C GLU A 640 13.57 18.11 -10.12
N ALA A 641 12.61 18.56 -10.93
CA ALA A 641 11.78 17.67 -11.72
C ALA A 641 12.69 16.86 -12.68
N PRO A 642 12.49 15.53 -12.81
CA PRO A 642 13.31 14.71 -13.70
C PRO A 642 13.25 15.27 -15.12
N ALA A 643 14.42 15.61 -15.69
CA ALA A 643 14.55 16.38 -16.93
C ALA A 643 14.02 15.67 -18.20
N TRP A 644 13.29 14.56 -18.07
CA TRP A 644 12.77 13.69 -19.12
C TRP A 644 11.25 13.45 -19.04
N THR A 645 10.47 14.12 -18.19
CA THR A 645 9.00 13.99 -18.21
C THR A 645 8.27 15.27 -17.83
N SER A 646 7.10 15.50 -18.44
CA SER A 646 6.07 16.35 -17.87
C SER A 646 5.41 15.63 -16.69
N GLY A 647 5.16 16.33 -15.58
CA GLY A 647 4.48 15.73 -14.44
C GLY A 647 3.04 15.37 -14.72
N ILE A 648 2.55 14.30 -14.09
CA ILE A 648 1.10 14.05 -14.02
C ILE A 648 0.45 15.10 -13.12
N SER A 649 -0.80 15.44 -13.41
CA SER A 649 -1.61 16.37 -12.62
C SER A 649 -3.03 15.83 -12.37
N PRO A 650 -3.21 14.65 -11.75
CA PRO A 650 -4.55 14.11 -11.49
C PRO A 650 -5.39 15.06 -10.63
N LYS A 651 -6.69 15.11 -10.93
CA LYS A 651 -7.69 15.92 -10.23
C LYS A 651 -8.86 15.05 -9.79
N VAL A 652 -9.60 15.57 -8.82
CA VAL A 652 -10.98 15.15 -8.54
C VAL A 652 -11.82 15.87 -9.59
N ASP A 653 -12.54 15.12 -10.43
CA ASP A 653 -13.28 15.65 -11.57
C ASP A 653 -14.79 15.80 -11.28
N GLY A 654 -15.27 15.28 -10.14
CA GLY A 654 -16.70 15.28 -9.78
C GLY A 654 -17.46 14.13 -10.47
N ARG A 655 -16.79 12.99 -10.65
CA ARG A 655 -17.35 11.73 -11.14
C ARG A 655 -18.29 11.09 -10.12
N ILE A 656 -18.12 11.40 -8.83
CA ILE A 656 -18.93 10.88 -7.73
C ILE A 656 -19.54 12.05 -6.96
N VAL A 657 -20.87 12.06 -6.83
CA VAL A 657 -21.61 13.18 -6.21
C VAL A 657 -22.51 12.67 -5.08
N GLU A 658 -22.22 13.06 -3.83
CA GLU A 658 -23.18 12.89 -2.74
C GLU A 658 -24.28 13.95 -2.91
N VAL A 659 -25.52 13.49 -3.07
CA VAL A 659 -26.73 14.32 -3.22
C VAL A 659 -27.32 14.54 -1.82
N PRO A 660 -27.66 15.80 -1.44
CA PRO A 660 -28.14 16.15 -0.10
C PRO A 660 -29.60 15.78 0.17
#